data_AF-A0A4Y7NJS0-F1
#
_entry.id   AF-A0A4Y7NJS0-F1
#
_cell.length_a   1.000
_cell.length_b   1.000
_cell.length_c   1.000
_cell.angle_alpha   90.00
_cell.angle_beta   90.00
_cell.angle_gamma   90.00
#
_symmetry.space_group_name_H-M   'P 1'
#
loop_
_entity.id
_entity.type
_entity.pdbx_description
1 polymer ?
#
loop_
_entity_poly.entity_id
_entity_poly.type
_entity_poly.pdbx_seq_one_letter_code
_entity_poly.pdbx_strand_id
1 'polypeptide(L)'
;MGSAEVDKHTPPSGDGAGKDVLTGLSNGMDRHKSKDKDKHKDKVKDKDKRYEKEERKHKEDRKHDKQEKKKERSKEKAENTSHVDVKNEPLSEDEELPFASRSFSQSSQIDSEDDSDNQPLAARKKIKSDIKSEKPVKRKAEEMDDIDMNGSNVSNKKGKKIKEEKKTKGEKSVPALNGASPTKRVKKEKKEEEETWKWWEEEKHEDGVKWKSLEHKGPVFAADYDPLPENVKFKYNGKEMKLSQAAEEVGSFYAAMLDHDYVTKDIFNKNFFKDWRKFMTHSEKEIITDLKKCDFTHMLTYFKAKSEEKKNRTKEEKQKLKAENEEIVKEYGWCIIDGHKQRIGNFKIEPPGLFRGRGDHPKMGMVKRRVMPEDVIINCSKGTAPKPPPGHKWKEVRHDNTVTWLASWTENVQGQVKYIMLNPASRLKGEKDWQKYEIARKLKDCVEKIRETYKEDWKSKEMKIRQRAVALYFIDKLALRAGNEKDEDQADTVGCCSLRVEHITLHEQKNGKQYVVVFDFLGKDSIRYYNEVPVEKRVFKNVQIFMENKKPGDDLFDRLNTTIMNKHLNDLMDGLTAKVFRTFNASNTLQEQLNKLTDAKSSITEKILAYNRANRAVAILCNHQRSVPKTFAKSMENLQKKIETKRETILEAEKSYKDLKKEAKKSGSAAAKIAAGKKEKQVEKLKEQLMKLEVQATDREENKEIALGTSKLNYLDPRISVAWCKKHDVPIEKIYNKTQRDKFQWAIDMAGPEYEF
;
A
#
# COMPACT_ATOMS: atom_id res chain seq x y z
N MET A 1 46.69 22.57 -29.20
CA MET A 1 46.60 24.00 -28.83
C MET A 1 45.23 24.13 -28.17
N GLY A 2 45.05 24.11 -26.85
CA GLY A 2 45.81 24.71 -25.73
C GLY A 2 44.80 25.66 -25.05
N SER A 3 44.21 25.30 -23.90
CA SER A 3 44.66 25.62 -22.51
C SER A 3 44.55 27.14 -22.21
N ALA A 4 44.12 27.63 -21.04
CA ALA A 4 43.96 27.02 -19.71
C ALA A 4 42.88 27.73 -18.82
N GLU A 5 42.96 27.48 -17.51
CA GLU A 5 42.01 27.71 -16.40
C GLU A 5 42.70 28.56 -15.27
N VAL A 6 42.23 28.50 -14.00
CA VAL A 6 42.89 28.89 -12.70
C VAL A 6 42.91 30.40 -12.31
N ASP A 7 42.69 30.85 -11.06
CA ASP A 7 41.90 30.36 -9.89
C ASP A 7 41.70 31.50 -8.82
N LYS A 8 40.89 31.23 -7.78
CA LYS A 8 40.64 31.86 -6.43
C LYS A 8 41.67 32.77 -5.73
N HIS A 9 41.21 33.52 -4.69
CA HIS A 9 41.74 33.47 -3.28
C HIS A 9 40.83 34.15 -2.20
N THR A 10 41.11 33.87 -0.91
CA THR A 10 40.42 34.31 0.34
C THR A 10 41.48 34.56 1.47
N PRO A 11 41.16 34.69 2.78
CA PRO A 11 40.54 35.77 3.59
C PRO A 11 41.60 36.64 4.36
N PRO A 12 41.28 37.35 5.49
CA PRO A 12 41.61 36.80 6.83
C PRO A 12 40.63 37.18 7.99
N SER A 13 40.99 36.78 9.22
CA SER A 13 40.17 36.69 10.46
C SER A 13 40.48 37.78 11.54
N GLY A 14 39.69 37.85 12.63
CA GLY A 14 40.02 38.59 13.87
C GLY A 14 39.02 38.40 15.03
N ASP A 15 39.52 38.24 16.27
CA ASP A 15 38.80 37.75 17.48
C ASP A 15 38.25 38.83 18.45
N GLY A 16 37.43 38.43 19.45
CA GLY A 16 37.20 39.19 20.70
C GLY A 16 35.96 38.77 21.52
N ALA A 17 36.09 38.50 22.84
CA ALA A 17 35.00 37.95 23.69
C ALA A 17 35.01 38.46 25.16
N GLY A 18 33.88 38.30 25.88
CA GLY A 18 33.69 38.51 27.34
C GLY A 18 32.52 39.46 27.69
N LYS A 19 31.50 39.13 28.53
CA LYS A 19 31.45 38.78 29.98
C LYS A 19 31.74 39.99 30.91
N ASP A 20 31.08 40.24 32.06
CA ASP A 20 29.99 39.58 32.83
C ASP A 20 29.47 40.53 33.98
N VAL A 21 28.32 40.23 34.62
CA VAL A 21 28.03 40.34 36.09
C VAL A 21 27.75 41.69 36.87
N LEU A 22 26.53 41.74 37.46
CA LEU A 22 26.01 42.22 38.79
C LEU A 22 26.17 43.64 39.45
N THR A 23 25.04 44.03 40.09
CA THR A 23 24.84 44.86 41.34
C THR A 23 25.12 46.38 41.33
N GLY A 24 24.43 47.24 42.09
CA GLY A 24 23.23 47.14 42.95
C GLY A 24 23.04 48.37 43.88
N LEU A 25 21.82 48.68 44.36
CA LEU A 25 21.47 49.74 45.36
C LEU A 25 21.70 51.22 44.88
N SER A 26 21.11 52.32 45.41
CA SER A 26 20.05 52.58 46.40
C SER A 26 19.49 54.04 46.29
N ASN A 27 18.24 54.25 46.74
CA ASN A 27 17.59 55.45 47.33
C ASN A 27 18.03 56.91 47.04
N GLY A 28 17.03 57.80 46.88
CA GLY A 28 17.05 59.15 47.51
C GLY A 28 16.57 60.35 46.68
N MET A 29 15.35 60.84 47.00
CA MET A 29 14.95 62.25 47.31
C MET A 29 15.67 63.47 46.65
N ASP A 30 15.01 64.61 46.35
CA ASP A 30 13.69 65.12 46.78
C ASP A 30 13.14 66.22 45.81
N ARG A 31 11.81 66.53 45.93
CA ARG A 31 11.05 67.81 45.70
C ARG A 31 11.54 68.91 44.68
N HIS A 32 10.69 69.70 44.00
CA HIS A 32 9.33 70.20 44.34
C HIS A 32 8.61 70.92 43.15
N LYS A 33 7.25 70.90 43.13
CA LYS A 33 6.30 71.85 42.47
C LYS A 33 6.27 71.87 40.90
N SER A 34 5.14 72.07 40.20
CA SER A 34 3.76 72.47 40.60
C SER A 34 2.64 71.95 39.65
N LYS A 35 1.48 71.61 40.24
CA LYS A 35 0.08 71.72 39.72
C LYS A 35 -0.15 71.80 38.20
N ASP A 36 -0.86 70.82 37.61
CA ASP A 36 -2.32 70.92 37.38
C ASP A 36 -2.97 69.57 36.96
N LYS A 37 -4.31 69.51 36.95
CA LYS A 37 -5.20 68.39 36.49
C LYS A 37 -5.35 67.13 37.38
N ASP A 38 -6.16 67.25 38.43
CA ASP A 38 -6.84 66.11 39.06
C ASP A 38 -8.37 66.20 38.87
N LYS A 39 -8.96 65.27 38.09
CA LYS A 39 -10.40 64.94 38.13
C LYS A 39 -10.84 63.69 37.36
N HIS A 40 -9.94 62.78 36.98
CA HIS A 40 -10.30 61.65 36.09
C HIS A 40 -9.75 60.26 36.47
N LYS A 41 -9.16 60.08 37.67
CA LYS A 41 -8.42 58.84 38.02
C LYS A 41 -9.16 57.84 38.93
N ASP A 42 -10.18 58.25 39.67
CA ASP A 42 -10.84 57.37 40.66
C ASP A 42 -12.01 56.55 40.12
N LYS A 43 -12.57 56.87 38.94
CA LYS A 43 -13.63 56.04 38.31
C LYS A 43 -13.12 54.82 37.54
N VAL A 44 -11.80 54.65 37.39
CA VAL A 44 -11.20 53.51 36.66
C VAL A 44 -10.84 52.36 37.60
N LYS A 45 -10.22 52.66 38.76
CA LYS A 45 -9.71 51.64 39.71
C LYS A 45 -10.78 50.74 40.33
N ASP A 46 -12.02 51.21 40.49
CA ASP A 46 -13.13 50.39 41.01
C ASP A 46 -13.83 49.54 39.94
N LYS A 47 -13.67 49.85 38.64
CA LYS A 47 -14.15 48.96 37.57
C LYS A 47 -13.20 47.77 37.39
N ASP A 48 -11.89 48.00 37.35
CA ASP A 48 -10.91 46.93 37.10
C ASP A 48 -10.91 45.88 38.23
N LYS A 49 -11.03 46.31 39.50
CA LYS A 49 -11.18 45.40 40.65
C LYS A 49 -12.46 44.58 40.63
N ARG A 50 -13.53 45.06 39.99
CA ARG A 50 -14.80 44.33 39.86
C ARG A 50 -14.70 43.28 38.76
N TYR A 51 -14.08 43.63 37.63
CA TYR A 51 -13.79 42.70 36.53
C TYR A 51 -12.85 41.55 36.95
N GLU A 52 -11.75 41.81 37.66
CA GLU A 52 -10.88 40.73 38.17
C GLU A 52 -11.60 39.76 39.13
N LYS A 53 -12.54 40.27 39.95
CA LYS A 53 -13.28 39.45 40.92
C LYS A 53 -14.35 38.59 40.25
N GLU A 54 -14.98 39.10 39.19
CA GLU A 54 -15.92 38.33 38.35
C GLU A 54 -15.19 37.29 37.49
N GLU A 55 -14.03 37.62 36.90
CA GLU A 55 -13.20 36.65 36.17
C GLU A 55 -12.73 35.47 37.05
N ARG A 56 -12.36 35.74 38.31
CA ARG A 56 -11.93 34.69 39.25
C ARG A 56 -13.09 33.76 39.62
N LYS A 57 -14.26 34.30 39.99
CA LYS A 57 -15.47 33.49 40.19
C LYS A 57 -15.81 32.66 38.95
N HIS A 58 -15.85 33.27 37.77
CA HIS A 58 -16.22 32.57 36.55
C HIS A 58 -15.20 31.48 36.13
N LYS A 59 -13.93 31.58 36.57
CA LYS A 59 -12.90 30.53 36.45
C LYS A 59 -13.02 29.43 37.51
N GLU A 60 -13.50 29.73 38.71
CA GLU A 60 -13.75 28.75 39.77
C GLU A 60 -15.04 27.95 39.50
N ASP A 61 -16.13 28.62 39.12
CA ASP A 61 -17.40 27.97 38.73
C ASP A 61 -17.18 27.04 37.52
N ARG A 62 -16.38 27.46 36.52
CA ARG A 62 -15.97 26.60 35.39
C ARG A 62 -15.03 25.45 35.76
N LYS A 63 -14.36 25.51 36.91
CA LYS A 63 -13.57 24.37 37.44
C LYS A 63 -14.47 23.39 38.21
N HIS A 64 -15.42 23.91 38.98
CA HIS A 64 -16.40 23.08 39.71
C HIS A 64 -17.30 22.30 38.75
N ASP A 65 -17.90 22.98 37.76
CA ASP A 65 -18.73 22.38 36.71
C ASP A 65 -17.95 21.34 35.87
N LYS A 66 -16.64 21.57 35.63
CA LYS A 66 -15.76 20.57 35.01
C LYS A 66 -15.38 19.39 35.92
N GLN A 67 -15.43 19.53 37.24
CA GLN A 67 -15.21 18.43 38.18
C GLN A 67 -16.50 17.62 38.41
N GLU A 68 -17.66 18.27 38.47
CA GLU A 68 -18.96 17.59 38.58
C GLU A 68 -19.30 16.81 37.31
N LYS A 69 -19.19 17.42 36.12
CA LYS A 69 -19.32 16.68 34.84
C LYS A 69 -18.32 15.55 34.68
N LYS A 70 -17.16 15.61 35.37
CA LYS A 70 -16.17 14.52 35.38
C LYS A 70 -16.52 13.43 36.41
N LYS A 71 -17.22 13.77 37.50
CA LYS A 71 -17.77 12.82 38.48
C LYS A 71 -19.01 12.11 37.96
N GLU A 72 -19.98 12.82 37.37
CA GLU A 72 -21.17 12.21 36.74
C GLU A 72 -20.77 11.23 35.63
N ARG A 73 -19.91 11.68 34.70
CA ARG A 73 -19.39 10.84 33.60
C ARG A 73 -18.48 9.69 34.07
N SER A 74 -18.10 9.67 35.36
CA SER A 74 -17.44 8.51 36.00
C SER A 74 -18.41 7.58 36.73
N LYS A 75 -19.59 8.06 37.15
CA LYS A 75 -20.69 7.22 37.64
C LYS A 75 -21.41 6.51 36.49
N GLU A 76 -21.76 7.21 35.41
CA GLU A 76 -22.30 6.58 34.19
C GLU A 76 -21.37 5.48 33.65
N LYS A 77 -20.05 5.66 33.77
CA LYS A 77 -19.07 4.63 33.36
C LYS A 77 -18.94 3.43 34.30
N ALA A 78 -19.47 3.51 35.52
CA ALA A 78 -19.45 2.42 36.49
C ALA A 78 -20.74 1.58 36.46
N GLU A 79 -21.87 2.16 36.05
CA GLU A 79 -23.14 1.43 35.93
C GLU A 79 -23.30 0.74 34.56
N ASN A 80 -22.60 1.21 33.51
CA ASN A 80 -22.66 0.62 32.16
C ASN A 80 -21.65 -0.52 31.92
N THR A 81 -21.11 -1.15 32.97
CA THR A 81 -20.16 -2.29 32.87
C THR A 81 -20.80 -3.68 32.99
N SER A 82 -22.13 -3.77 33.00
CA SER A 82 -22.88 -5.01 32.82
C SER A 82 -23.79 -4.91 31.57
N HIS A 83 -23.68 -5.88 30.67
CA HIS A 83 -24.24 -5.89 29.30
C HIS A 83 -23.68 -4.84 28.33
N VAL A 84 -22.68 -5.26 27.54
CA VAL A 84 -22.38 -4.62 26.24
C VAL A 84 -23.10 -5.43 25.17
N ASP A 85 -24.32 -5.00 24.82
CA ASP A 85 -24.98 -5.54 23.64
C ASP A 85 -24.30 -5.02 22.37
N VAL A 86 -23.99 -5.95 21.45
CA VAL A 86 -23.49 -5.62 20.12
C VAL A 86 -24.66 -5.03 19.33
N LYS A 87 -24.78 -3.69 19.33
CA LYS A 87 -25.76 -3.00 18.48
C LYS A 87 -25.51 -3.35 17.01
N ASN A 88 -26.55 -3.86 16.36
CA ASN A 88 -26.63 -3.97 14.91
C ASN A 88 -26.79 -2.56 14.31
N GLU A 89 -25.67 -1.84 14.16
CA GLU A 89 -25.63 -0.73 13.21
C GLU A 89 -25.50 -1.30 11.78
N PRO A 90 -26.28 -0.80 10.81
CA PRO A 90 -26.09 -1.20 9.42
C PRO A 90 -24.69 -0.79 8.97
N LEU A 91 -23.98 -1.70 8.32
CA LEU A 91 -22.66 -1.46 7.73
C LEU A 91 -22.64 -0.15 6.94
N SER A 92 -21.96 0.87 7.45
CA SER A 92 -21.60 2.01 6.61
C SER A 92 -20.71 1.51 5.48
N GLU A 93 -20.94 2.02 4.28
CA GLU A 93 -20.21 1.60 3.08
C GLU A 93 -18.73 2.07 3.03
N ASP A 94 -18.17 2.44 4.18
CA ASP A 94 -16.93 3.19 4.34
C ASP A 94 -15.73 2.32 4.79
N GLU A 95 -15.96 1.05 5.13
CA GLU A 95 -14.90 0.05 5.43
C GLU A 95 -14.35 -0.65 4.16
N GLU A 96 -14.84 -0.34 2.95
CA GLU A 96 -14.29 -0.90 1.70
C GLU A 96 -13.02 -0.15 1.23
N LEU A 97 -11.96 -0.31 2.04
CA LEU A 97 -10.52 -0.20 1.78
C LEU A 97 -10.01 0.90 0.81
N PRO A 98 -9.06 1.75 1.27
CA PRO A 98 -7.77 1.16 1.64
C PRO A 98 -7.16 1.62 2.97
N PHE A 99 -6.74 0.68 3.82
CA PHE A 99 -5.49 0.81 4.56
C PHE A 99 -4.55 -0.27 4.03
N ALA A 100 -3.72 0.11 3.05
CA ALA A 100 -2.64 -0.67 2.45
C ALA A 100 -2.80 -2.20 2.37
N SER A 101 -3.50 -2.67 1.32
CA SER A 101 -3.22 -3.95 0.65
C SER A 101 -2.86 -5.16 1.54
N ARG A 102 -3.89 -5.83 2.07
CA ARG A 102 -3.93 -7.30 2.26
C ARG A 102 -2.65 -7.91 2.86
N SER A 103 -2.37 -7.59 4.12
CA SER A 103 -1.25 -8.10 4.94
C SER A 103 0.15 -7.79 4.42
N PHE A 104 1.10 -7.66 5.35
CA PHE A 104 2.46 -8.08 5.04
C PHE A 104 2.39 -9.57 4.69
N SER A 105 2.41 -9.91 3.40
CA SER A 105 3.02 -11.17 2.98
C SER A 105 4.41 -11.21 3.62
N GLN A 106 4.75 -12.32 4.26
CA GLN A 106 5.94 -12.46 5.08
C GLN A 106 7.21 -12.34 4.23
N SER A 107 7.64 -11.09 3.99
CA SER A 107 8.78 -10.74 3.14
C SER A 107 9.65 -9.66 3.81
N SER A 108 9.95 -9.87 5.09
CA SER A 108 11.21 -9.37 5.64
C SER A 108 12.35 -10.16 4.96
N GLN A 109 12.88 -9.58 3.89
CA GLN A 109 14.11 -9.99 3.20
C GLN A 109 14.18 -11.42 2.60
N ILE A 110 13.48 -11.65 1.49
CA ILE A 110 14.06 -12.44 0.38
C ILE A 110 13.87 -11.60 -0.89
N ASP A 111 14.87 -10.76 -1.17
CA ASP A 111 14.88 -9.87 -2.34
C ASP A 111 16.04 -10.29 -3.26
N SER A 112 15.91 -11.50 -3.80
CA SER A 112 16.68 -12.06 -4.91
C SER A 112 16.00 -13.35 -5.36
N GLU A 113 15.90 -13.56 -6.68
CA GLU A 113 15.28 -14.74 -7.34
C GLU A 113 13.73 -14.77 -7.45
N ASP A 114 13.13 -13.78 -8.14
CA ASP A 114 12.08 -14.08 -9.14
C ASP A 114 11.95 -13.02 -10.26
N ASP A 115 13.08 -12.53 -10.81
CA ASP A 115 13.13 -11.73 -12.06
C ASP A 115 13.65 -12.59 -13.22
N SER A 116 13.01 -13.74 -13.43
CA SER A 116 13.42 -14.72 -14.45
C SER A 116 12.24 -15.32 -15.21
N ASP A 117 11.41 -14.47 -15.81
CA ASP A 117 10.47 -14.90 -16.85
C ASP A 117 10.33 -13.87 -18.00
N ASN A 118 11.47 -13.33 -18.48
CA ASN A 118 11.51 -12.57 -19.74
C ASN A 118 12.89 -12.46 -20.42
N GLN A 119 13.69 -13.54 -20.48
CA GLN A 119 14.86 -13.61 -21.39
C GLN A 119 14.93 -14.95 -22.15
N PRO A 120 15.41 -14.96 -23.43
CA PRO A 120 15.46 -16.19 -24.24
C PRO A 120 16.65 -17.08 -23.91
N LEU A 121 16.46 -18.40 -24.02
CA LEU A 121 17.50 -19.41 -23.91
C LEU A 121 18.52 -19.34 -25.06
N ALA A 122 19.78 -18.94 -24.77
CA ALA A 122 20.94 -19.30 -25.60
C ALA A 122 22.28 -19.15 -24.84
N ALA A 123 23.16 -20.13 -25.03
CA ALA A 123 24.62 -20.09 -24.80
C ALA A 123 25.17 -19.72 -23.40
N ARG A 124 25.37 -20.74 -22.54
CA ARG A 124 26.33 -20.69 -21.42
C ARG A 124 27.53 -21.60 -21.72
N LYS A 125 28.55 -21.08 -22.42
CA LYS A 125 29.86 -21.75 -22.57
C LYS A 125 30.72 -21.38 -21.35
N LYS A 126 31.25 -22.38 -20.63
CA LYS A 126 32.16 -22.16 -19.49
C LYS A 126 33.55 -21.78 -20.01
N ILE A 127 34.17 -20.79 -19.39
CA ILE A 127 35.64 -20.63 -19.38
C ILE A 127 36.03 -20.56 -17.90
N LYS A 128 36.97 -21.42 -17.49
CA LYS A 128 37.66 -21.34 -16.19
C LYS A 128 38.88 -20.43 -16.37
N SER A 129 39.22 -19.66 -15.34
CA SER A 129 40.52 -19.01 -15.20
C SER A 129 41.38 -19.81 -14.22
N ASP A 130 42.55 -20.25 -14.65
CA ASP A 130 43.51 -20.97 -13.80
C ASP A 130 44.29 -20.03 -12.89
N ILE A 131 44.61 -20.50 -11.68
CA ILE A 131 45.81 -20.09 -10.94
C ILE A 131 46.57 -21.38 -10.59
N LYS A 132 47.87 -21.40 -10.86
CA LYS A 132 48.75 -22.57 -10.69
C LYS A 132 49.30 -22.66 -9.28
N SER A 133 49.36 -23.88 -8.74
CA SER A 133 50.55 -24.38 -8.02
C SER A 133 50.61 -25.92 -7.98
N GLU A 134 51.68 -26.45 -8.58
CA GLU A 134 52.34 -27.74 -8.31
C GLU A 134 51.68 -29.09 -8.71
N LYS A 135 52.56 -30.08 -8.92
CA LYS A 135 52.43 -31.42 -9.55
C LYS A 135 53.15 -32.44 -8.60
N PRO A 136 53.33 -33.77 -8.89
CA PRO A 136 52.89 -34.64 -10.02
C PRO A 136 52.09 -35.91 -9.51
N VAL A 137 51.75 -37.02 -10.22
CA VAL A 137 52.55 -38.03 -10.99
C VAL A 137 51.65 -39.09 -11.73
N LYS A 138 52.10 -39.63 -12.89
CA LYS A 138 51.68 -40.85 -13.68
C LYS A 138 50.31 -40.82 -14.43
N ARG A 139 50.19 -40.93 -15.78
CA ARG A 139 50.50 -42.02 -16.79
C ARG A 139 49.45 -43.17 -16.76
N LYS A 140 48.84 -43.72 -17.83
CA LYS A 140 49.01 -43.78 -19.33
C LYS A 140 47.63 -43.52 -20.04
N ALA A 141 47.47 -43.12 -21.32
CA ALA A 141 47.66 -43.83 -22.62
C ALA A 141 46.90 -45.18 -22.73
N GLU A 142 46.17 -45.56 -23.80
CA GLU A 142 46.08 -45.10 -25.21
C GLU A 142 44.73 -45.59 -25.87
N GLU A 143 44.25 -44.91 -26.94
CA GLU A 143 43.70 -45.38 -28.27
C GLU A 143 42.72 -46.61 -28.35
N MET A 144 41.84 -46.85 -29.35
CA MET A 144 41.39 -46.30 -30.66
C MET A 144 40.06 -47.06 -31.02
N ASP A 145 39.27 -46.86 -32.09
CA ASP A 145 38.72 -45.70 -32.83
C ASP A 145 37.60 -46.22 -33.79
N ASP A 146 36.91 -45.35 -34.56
CA ASP A 146 36.11 -45.65 -35.80
C ASP A 146 34.80 -46.50 -35.73
N ILE A 147 33.79 -46.43 -36.64
CA ILE A 147 33.24 -45.41 -37.58
C ILE A 147 31.78 -45.84 -37.98
N ASP A 148 31.03 -44.98 -38.69
CA ASP A 148 29.80 -45.27 -39.49
C ASP A 148 28.46 -45.67 -38.81
N MET A 149 27.29 -45.54 -39.46
CA MET A 149 26.67 -44.47 -40.29
C MET A 149 25.24 -44.90 -40.68
N ASN A 150 24.40 -43.93 -41.10
CA ASN A 150 23.06 -44.11 -41.72
C ASN A 150 21.95 -44.85 -40.91
N GLY A 151 20.66 -44.55 -41.11
CA GLY A 151 20.07 -43.43 -41.85
C GLY A 151 18.64 -43.68 -42.36
N SER A 152 17.70 -42.78 -42.04
CA SER A 152 16.38 -42.61 -42.72
C SER A 152 15.35 -43.78 -42.52
N ASN A 153 14.04 -43.69 -42.78
CA ASN A 153 13.18 -42.59 -43.25
C ASN A 153 11.67 -42.81 -42.92
N VAL A 154 10.90 -41.71 -42.75
CA VAL A 154 9.53 -41.45 -43.32
C VAL A 154 8.27 -42.31 -42.95
N SER A 155 7.34 -41.66 -42.20
CA SER A 155 5.90 -41.42 -42.54
C SER A 155 4.69 -42.03 -41.77
N ASN A 156 3.70 -41.13 -41.58
CA ASN A 156 2.23 -41.22 -41.75
C ASN A 156 1.26 -41.96 -40.77
N LYS A 157 0.48 -41.11 -40.07
CA LYS A 157 -1.02 -41.01 -40.06
C LYS A 157 -1.96 -42.09 -39.44
N LYS A 158 -2.75 -41.55 -38.48
CA LYS A 158 -4.24 -41.62 -38.31
C LYS A 158 -4.94 -42.82 -37.61
N GLY A 159 -5.98 -42.47 -36.84
CA GLY A 159 -7.10 -43.33 -36.36
C GLY A 159 -6.90 -43.85 -34.91
N LYS A 160 -7.66 -43.54 -33.84
CA LYS A 160 -9.05 -43.08 -33.54
C LYS A 160 -10.09 -44.21 -33.31
N LYS A 161 -10.30 -44.59 -32.02
CA LYS A 161 -11.56 -44.96 -31.29
C LYS A 161 -11.20 -45.62 -29.92
N ILE A 162 -11.74 -45.22 -28.75
CA ILE A 162 -13.06 -45.57 -28.10
C ILE A 162 -13.07 -47.07 -27.68
N LYS A 163 -13.38 -47.56 -26.44
CA LYS A 163 -14.31 -47.14 -25.35
C LYS A 163 -14.02 -47.81 -23.96
N GLU A 164 -14.75 -47.40 -22.91
CA GLU A 164 -15.17 -48.14 -21.67
C GLU A 164 -14.11 -48.70 -20.65
N GLU A 165 -14.13 -48.29 -19.37
CA GLU A 165 -14.87 -48.84 -18.18
C GLU A 165 -14.30 -50.18 -17.62
N LYS A 166 -14.22 -50.51 -16.31
CA LYS A 166 -14.63 -49.90 -15.01
C LYS A 166 -13.94 -50.66 -13.84
N LYS A 167 -13.68 -50.00 -12.69
CA LYS A 167 -13.62 -50.56 -11.28
C LYS A 167 -12.53 -51.64 -10.94
N THR A 168 -12.12 -51.97 -9.70
CA THR A 168 -12.07 -51.36 -8.32
C THR A 168 -11.21 -52.25 -7.38
N LYS A 169 -10.61 -51.67 -6.31
CA LYS A 169 -10.00 -52.32 -5.10
C LYS A 169 -8.74 -53.20 -5.34
N GLY A 170 -7.79 -53.34 -4.41
CA GLY A 170 -7.55 -52.66 -3.13
C GLY A 170 -6.35 -53.22 -2.32
N GLU A 171 -5.74 -52.36 -1.49
CA GLU A 171 -4.88 -52.62 -0.31
C GLU A 171 -3.58 -53.49 -0.31
N LYS A 172 -2.52 -52.84 0.23
CA LYS A 172 -1.54 -53.28 1.27
C LYS A 172 -0.05 -53.59 0.94
N SER A 173 0.77 -53.17 1.92
CA SER A 173 2.16 -53.53 2.30
C SER A 173 3.38 -53.12 1.43
N VAL A 174 4.24 -52.31 2.07
CA VAL A 174 5.70 -52.08 1.88
C VAL A 174 6.49 -53.01 2.85
N PRO A 175 7.85 -53.10 2.88
CA PRO A 175 8.90 -52.50 2.02
C PRO A 175 10.03 -53.47 1.55
N ALA A 176 10.91 -53.03 0.62
CA ALA A 176 12.40 -53.08 0.75
C ALA A 176 13.20 -52.76 -0.54
N LEU A 177 14.23 -51.90 -0.37
CA LEU A 177 15.58 -51.89 -1.00
C LEU A 177 15.78 -51.76 -2.55
N ASN A 178 16.21 -50.56 -2.92
CA ASN A 178 17.38 -50.21 -3.75
C ASN A 178 17.61 -50.84 -5.15
N GLY A 179 17.56 -50.00 -6.19
CA GLY A 179 18.34 -50.21 -7.43
C GLY A 179 17.87 -49.45 -8.68
N ALA A 180 18.76 -48.64 -9.26
CA ALA A 180 18.73 -48.07 -10.62
C ALA A 180 17.71 -46.96 -10.99
N SER A 181 18.23 -45.99 -11.75
CA SER A 181 17.55 -44.76 -12.21
C SER A 181 16.58 -44.98 -13.38
N PRO A 182 15.46 -44.25 -13.44
CA PRO A 182 14.68 -44.09 -14.68
C PRO A 182 14.60 -42.64 -15.15
N THR A 183 15.31 -42.32 -16.25
CA THR A 183 15.04 -41.12 -17.07
C THR A 183 13.71 -41.25 -17.80
N LYS A 184 12.59 -40.91 -17.13
CA LYS A 184 11.30 -40.70 -17.79
C LYS A 184 10.77 -39.30 -17.52
N ARG A 185 10.60 -38.52 -18.59
CA ARG A 185 9.87 -37.25 -18.58
C ARG A 185 8.47 -37.49 -18.03
N VAL A 186 8.19 -37.01 -16.81
CA VAL A 186 6.83 -36.95 -16.29
C VAL A 186 6.03 -36.05 -17.22
N LYS A 187 5.04 -36.66 -17.87
CA LYS A 187 4.06 -35.98 -18.71
C LYS A 187 3.28 -35.05 -17.79
N LYS A 188 3.48 -33.74 -17.92
CA LYS A 188 2.82 -32.72 -17.11
C LYS A 188 1.31 -33.01 -17.13
N GLU A 189 0.76 -33.44 -16.00
CA GLU A 189 -0.67 -33.67 -15.87
C GLU A 189 -1.38 -32.39 -16.30
N LYS A 190 -2.40 -32.53 -17.15
CA LYS A 190 -3.38 -31.46 -17.26
C LYS A 190 -3.96 -31.34 -15.86
N LYS A 191 -3.70 -30.21 -15.18
CA LYS A 191 -4.65 -29.77 -14.16
C LYS A 191 -6.01 -29.78 -14.82
N GLU A 192 -6.98 -30.41 -14.17
CA GLU A 192 -8.37 -30.10 -14.44
C GLU A 192 -8.49 -28.57 -14.37
N GLU A 193 -9.08 -27.98 -15.41
CA GLU A 193 -9.46 -26.58 -15.35
C GLU A 193 -10.59 -26.51 -14.32
N GLU A 194 -10.24 -26.15 -13.08
CA GLU A 194 -11.21 -25.91 -12.00
C GLU A 194 -12.27 -24.98 -12.58
N GLU A 195 -13.49 -25.50 -12.73
CA GLU A 195 -14.59 -24.84 -13.41
C GLU A 195 -14.83 -23.48 -12.73
N THR A 196 -14.43 -22.42 -13.41
CA THR A 196 -14.27 -21.12 -12.78
C THR A 196 -15.66 -20.52 -12.57
N TRP A 197 -16.10 -20.48 -11.32
CA TRP A 197 -17.46 -20.08 -10.97
C TRP A 197 -17.78 -18.68 -11.48
N LYS A 198 -18.61 -18.63 -12.53
CA LYS A 198 -19.07 -17.42 -13.20
C LYS A 198 -20.26 -16.79 -12.47
N TRP A 199 -20.06 -16.34 -11.24
CA TRP A 199 -21.09 -15.71 -10.41
C TRP A 199 -21.76 -14.47 -11.05
N TRP A 200 -21.18 -13.90 -12.11
CA TRP A 200 -21.74 -12.78 -12.88
C TRP A 200 -22.76 -13.20 -13.95
N GLU A 201 -22.91 -14.51 -14.21
CA GLU A 201 -23.97 -15.09 -15.05
C GLU A 201 -25.19 -15.57 -14.21
N GLU A 202 -25.15 -15.41 -12.88
CA GLU A 202 -26.20 -15.84 -11.95
C GLU A 202 -27.16 -14.71 -11.55
N GLU A 203 -28.35 -15.11 -11.08
CA GLU A 203 -29.29 -14.19 -10.44
C GLU A 203 -28.74 -13.61 -9.13
N LYS A 204 -29.15 -12.37 -8.83
CA LYS A 204 -28.79 -11.68 -7.59
C LYS A 204 -29.49 -12.30 -6.39
N HIS A 205 -28.86 -12.20 -5.22
CA HIS A 205 -29.55 -12.46 -3.97
C HIS A 205 -30.58 -11.36 -3.66
N GLU A 206 -31.58 -11.69 -2.85
CA GLU A 206 -32.51 -10.74 -2.26
C GLU A 206 -31.77 -9.65 -1.47
N ASP A 207 -32.31 -8.43 -1.49
CA ASP A 207 -31.66 -7.28 -0.83
C ASP A 207 -31.46 -7.53 0.66
N GLY A 208 -30.28 -7.14 1.15
CA GLY A 208 -29.83 -7.39 2.52
C GLY A 208 -29.13 -8.73 2.74
N VAL A 209 -29.59 -9.83 2.14
CA VAL A 209 -28.98 -11.17 2.33
C VAL A 209 -27.66 -11.29 1.55
N LYS A 210 -26.60 -11.79 2.21
CA LYS A 210 -25.26 -11.96 1.61
C LYS A 210 -24.86 -13.41 1.39
N TRP A 211 -25.54 -14.36 2.02
CA TRP A 211 -25.37 -15.80 1.81
C TRP A 211 -26.54 -16.57 2.41
N LYS A 212 -26.78 -17.79 1.92
CA LYS A 212 -27.73 -18.77 2.45
C LYS A 212 -27.04 -19.84 3.30
N SER A 213 -25.79 -20.21 2.95
CA SER A 213 -24.93 -21.10 3.72
C SER A 213 -23.46 -20.64 3.75
N LEU A 214 -22.78 -20.90 4.86
CA LEU A 214 -21.39 -20.51 5.12
C LEU A 214 -20.72 -21.52 6.08
N GLU A 215 -19.66 -22.18 5.63
CA GLU A 215 -18.77 -23.03 6.44
C GLU A 215 -17.30 -22.61 6.23
N HIS A 216 -16.53 -22.56 7.31
CA HIS A 216 -15.07 -22.35 7.26
C HIS A 216 -14.37 -22.98 8.47
N LYS A 217 -13.06 -23.25 8.37
CA LYS A 217 -12.27 -23.82 9.49
C LYS A 217 -11.83 -22.80 10.56
N GLY A 218 -12.14 -21.52 10.36
CA GLY A 218 -11.84 -20.45 11.32
C GLY A 218 -10.48 -19.78 11.06
N PRO A 219 -10.02 -18.89 11.96
CA PRO A 219 -8.72 -18.25 11.85
C PRO A 219 -7.56 -19.21 12.14
N VAL A 220 -6.40 -18.91 11.55
CA VAL A 220 -5.11 -19.42 12.00
C VAL A 220 -4.47 -18.37 12.91
N PHE A 221 -4.21 -18.75 14.17
CA PHE A 221 -3.54 -17.89 15.14
C PHE A 221 -2.06 -17.68 14.81
N ALA A 222 -1.50 -16.60 15.34
CA ALA A 222 -0.05 -16.37 15.28
C ALA A 222 0.66 -17.41 16.16
N ALA A 223 1.79 -17.95 15.69
CA ALA A 223 2.60 -18.89 16.46
C ALA A 223 3.02 -18.29 17.81
N ASP A 224 3.16 -19.14 18.82
CA ASP A 224 3.58 -18.74 20.16
C ASP A 224 5.00 -18.18 20.18
N TYR A 225 5.32 -17.44 21.23
CA TYR A 225 6.62 -16.81 21.38
C TYR A 225 7.68 -17.84 21.77
N ASP A 226 8.67 -18.02 20.90
CA ASP A 226 9.89 -18.79 21.13
C ASP A 226 10.91 -17.91 21.89
N PRO A 227 11.23 -18.21 23.16
CA PRO A 227 12.12 -17.40 23.99
C PRO A 227 13.55 -17.28 23.43
N LEU A 228 14.25 -16.22 23.82
CA LEU A 228 15.62 -16.01 23.37
C LEU A 228 16.57 -17.08 23.93
N PRO A 229 17.48 -17.63 23.09
CA PRO A 229 18.55 -18.51 23.54
C PRO A 229 19.43 -17.85 24.61
N GLU A 230 19.93 -18.63 25.57
CA GLU A 230 20.61 -18.06 26.75
C GLU A 230 21.86 -17.21 26.46
N ASN A 231 22.48 -17.38 25.30
CA ASN A 231 23.61 -16.56 24.83
C ASN A 231 23.18 -15.16 24.32
N VAL A 232 21.89 -14.91 24.10
CA VAL A 232 21.34 -13.62 23.70
C VAL A 232 20.88 -12.87 24.95
N LYS A 233 21.73 -11.95 25.44
CA LYS A 233 21.49 -11.21 26.68
C LYS A 233 20.84 -9.86 26.43
N PHE A 234 19.91 -9.46 27.30
CA PHE A 234 19.49 -8.08 27.45
C PHE A 234 20.38 -7.39 28.51
N LYS A 235 20.68 -6.11 28.31
CA LYS A 235 21.48 -5.31 29.24
C LYS A 235 20.74 -4.06 29.68
N TYR A 236 20.83 -3.74 30.97
CA TYR A 236 20.32 -2.50 31.55
C TYR A 236 21.42 -1.80 32.35
N ASN A 237 21.70 -0.54 32.01
CA ASN A 237 22.76 0.27 32.60
C ASN A 237 24.13 -0.47 32.62
N GLY A 238 24.45 -1.14 31.52
CA GLY A 238 25.66 -1.96 31.34
C GLY A 238 25.65 -3.34 32.00
N LYS A 239 24.68 -3.67 32.86
CA LYS A 239 24.57 -4.97 33.54
C LYS A 239 23.64 -5.91 32.78
N GLU A 240 23.99 -7.19 32.71
CA GLU A 240 23.14 -8.21 32.09
C GLU A 240 21.91 -8.51 32.97
N MET A 241 20.76 -8.73 32.32
CA MET A 241 19.49 -8.99 32.97
C MET A 241 18.66 -9.97 32.12
N LYS A 242 18.20 -11.07 32.72
CA LYS A 242 17.23 -11.97 32.09
C LYS A 242 15.82 -11.39 32.31
N LEU A 243 15.07 -11.21 31.23
CA LEU A 243 13.70 -10.71 31.28
C LEU A 243 12.72 -11.86 31.51
N SER A 244 11.53 -11.54 32.02
CA SER A 244 10.38 -12.45 32.00
C SER A 244 9.87 -12.63 30.57
N GLN A 245 9.30 -13.80 30.23
CA GLN A 245 8.93 -14.14 28.84
C GLN A 245 8.00 -13.10 28.18
N ALA A 246 7.06 -12.53 28.93
CA ALA A 246 6.16 -11.48 28.44
C ALA A 246 6.88 -10.13 28.20
N ALA A 247 7.84 -9.76 29.05
CA ALA A 247 8.68 -8.59 28.85
C ALA A 247 9.69 -8.81 27.72
N GLU A 248 10.19 -10.04 27.54
CA GLU A 248 11.12 -10.44 26.48
C GLU A 248 10.46 -10.40 25.10
N GLU A 249 9.25 -10.98 24.93
CA GLU A 249 8.48 -10.92 23.68
C GLU A 249 8.30 -9.46 23.24
N VAL A 250 7.83 -8.59 24.13
CA VAL A 250 7.59 -7.18 23.81
C VAL A 250 8.88 -6.39 23.59
N GLY A 251 9.94 -6.66 24.37
CA GLY A 251 11.27 -6.10 24.15
C GLY A 251 11.87 -6.51 22.81
N SER A 252 11.59 -7.74 22.35
CA SER A 252 12.06 -8.26 21.07
C SER A 252 11.51 -7.47 19.87
N PHE A 253 10.27 -6.97 19.96
CA PHE A 253 9.67 -6.17 18.89
C PHE A 253 10.40 -4.85 18.67
N TYR A 254 10.88 -4.22 19.75
CA TYR A 254 11.68 -3.00 19.70
C TYR A 254 13.12 -3.31 19.26
N ALA A 255 13.73 -4.38 19.79
CA ALA A 255 15.06 -4.83 19.41
C ALA A 255 15.17 -5.14 17.90
N ALA A 256 14.16 -5.78 17.31
CA ALA A 256 14.09 -6.05 15.87
C ALA A 256 13.89 -4.78 15.01
N MET A 257 13.62 -3.62 15.62
CA MET A 257 13.35 -2.35 14.95
C MET A 257 14.40 -1.26 15.19
N LEU A 258 15.50 -1.52 15.91
CA LEU A 258 16.49 -0.48 16.27
C LEU A 258 17.06 0.31 15.08
N ASP A 259 17.26 -0.33 13.92
CA ASP A 259 17.76 0.33 12.69
C ASP A 259 16.66 1.08 11.90
N HIS A 260 15.41 1.12 12.40
CA HIS A 260 14.28 1.71 11.68
C HIS A 260 14.01 3.14 12.15
N ASP A 261 13.76 4.04 11.19
CA ASP A 261 13.24 5.42 11.31
C ASP A 261 12.06 5.66 12.28
N TYR A 262 11.45 4.63 12.89
CA TYR A 262 10.48 4.77 13.98
C TYR A 262 11.16 4.91 15.35
N VAL A 263 12.28 4.23 15.57
CA VAL A 263 13.03 4.25 16.85
C VAL A 263 13.76 5.59 17.06
N THR A 264 13.89 6.41 16.02
CA THR A 264 14.33 7.81 16.15
C THR A 264 13.21 8.76 16.59
N LYS A 265 11.94 8.32 16.59
CA LYS A 265 10.79 9.17 16.97
C LYS A 265 10.50 9.09 18.47
N ASP A 266 10.53 10.24 19.12
CA ASP A 266 10.24 10.43 20.55
C ASP A 266 8.88 9.85 20.99
N ILE A 267 7.83 10.03 20.19
CA ILE A 267 6.47 9.52 20.46
C ILE A 267 6.47 7.99 20.47
N PHE A 268 7.15 7.38 19.49
CA PHE A 268 7.27 5.92 19.37
C PHE A 268 7.94 5.32 20.62
N ASN A 269 9.07 5.91 21.03
CA ASN A 269 9.85 5.46 22.17
C ASN A 269 9.09 5.63 23.50
N LYS A 270 8.40 6.77 23.69
CA LYS A 270 7.56 7.03 24.88
C LYS A 270 6.41 6.03 25.00
N ASN A 271 5.70 5.77 23.90
CA ASN A 271 4.58 4.82 23.87
C ASN A 271 5.04 3.37 24.05
N PHE A 272 6.12 2.97 23.36
CA PHE A 272 6.74 1.65 23.54
C PHE A 272 7.09 1.42 25.00
N PHE A 273 7.84 2.34 25.62
CA PHE A 273 8.30 2.15 27.01
C PHE A 273 7.14 2.10 28.00
N LYS A 274 6.12 2.95 27.82
CA LYS A 274 4.88 2.96 28.62
C LYS A 274 4.12 1.64 28.54
N ASP A 275 4.04 1.03 27.36
CA ASP A 275 3.34 -0.24 27.18
C ASP A 275 4.20 -1.45 27.57
N TRP A 276 5.50 -1.46 27.24
CA TRP A 276 6.44 -2.52 27.64
C TRP A 276 6.50 -2.70 29.15
N ARG A 277 6.53 -1.59 29.91
CA ARG A 277 6.40 -1.62 31.37
C ARG A 277 5.13 -2.29 31.89
N LYS A 278 4.07 -2.51 31.09
CA LYS A 278 2.88 -3.26 31.53
C LYS A 278 3.12 -4.77 31.56
N PHE A 279 3.99 -5.28 30.70
CA PHE A 279 4.33 -6.71 30.56
C PHE A 279 5.46 -7.17 31.48
N MET A 280 6.16 -6.22 32.12
CA MET A 280 7.17 -6.49 33.15
C MET A 280 6.55 -6.97 34.48
N THR A 281 7.28 -7.83 35.18
CA THR A 281 7.08 -8.13 36.61
C THR A 281 7.34 -6.91 37.50
N HIS A 282 7.08 -7.01 38.80
CA HIS A 282 7.29 -5.89 39.73
C HIS A 282 8.76 -5.50 39.85
N SER A 283 9.66 -6.46 40.03
CA SER A 283 11.11 -6.24 40.13
C SER A 283 11.72 -5.65 38.85
N GLU A 284 11.28 -6.11 37.67
CA GLU A 284 11.67 -5.52 36.38
C GLU A 284 11.24 -4.05 36.27
N LYS A 285 10.04 -3.69 36.76
CA LYS A 285 9.53 -2.30 36.77
C LYS A 285 10.35 -1.38 37.68
N GLU A 286 10.86 -1.88 38.80
CA GLU A 286 11.69 -1.09 39.72
C GLU A 286 13.07 -0.81 39.13
N ILE A 287 13.65 -1.78 38.41
CA ILE A 287 14.98 -1.65 37.81
C ILE A 287 14.93 -0.84 36.51
N ILE A 288 14.08 -1.23 35.55
CA ILE A 288 14.08 -0.72 34.17
C ILE A 288 13.29 0.60 34.08
N THR A 289 13.86 1.68 34.60
CA THR A 289 13.21 3.00 34.74
C THR A 289 13.44 3.96 33.57
N ASP A 290 14.50 3.78 32.77
CA ASP A 290 14.81 4.62 31.61
C ASP A 290 15.16 3.79 30.36
N LEU A 291 14.42 4.00 29.27
CA LEU A 291 14.67 3.34 27.98
C LEU A 291 16.08 3.61 27.44
N LYS A 292 16.68 4.79 27.72
CA LYS A 292 18.03 5.13 27.24
C LYS A 292 19.14 4.29 27.88
N LYS A 293 18.84 3.64 29.02
CA LYS A 293 19.76 2.72 29.71
C LYS A 293 19.57 1.27 29.27
N CYS A 294 18.58 0.99 28.43
CA CYS A 294 18.32 -0.34 27.89
C CYS A 294 19.18 -0.58 26.63
N ASP A 295 19.94 -1.66 26.63
CA ASP A 295 20.75 -2.10 25.49
C ASP A 295 20.15 -3.38 24.89
N PHE A 296 19.66 -3.23 23.67
CA PHE A 296 19.03 -4.26 22.85
C PHE A 296 19.94 -4.74 21.70
N THR A 297 21.21 -4.30 21.63
CA THR A 297 22.10 -4.55 20.49
C THR A 297 22.41 -6.04 20.27
N HIS A 298 22.57 -6.80 21.36
CA HIS A 298 22.73 -8.25 21.33
C HIS A 298 21.50 -8.94 20.69
N MET A 299 20.29 -8.51 21.05
CA MET A 299 19.03 -9.01 20.49
C MET A 299 18.89 -8.64 19.00
N LEU A 300 19.21 -7.39 18.60
CA LEU A 300 19.25 -6.98 17.19
C LEU A 300 20.22 -7.85 16.38
N THR A 301 21.40 -8.13 16.93
CA THR A 301 22.43 -8.96 16.28
C THR A 301 21.92 -10.37 16.06
N TYR A 302 21.25 -10.97 17.05
CA TYR A 302 20.57 -12.26 16.90
C TYR A 302 19.48 -12.23 15.82
N PHE A 303 18.62 -11.20 15.78
CA PHE A 303 17.58 -11.11 14.76
C PHE A 303 18.12 -10.89 13.35
N LYS A 304 19.23 -10.14 13.20
CA LYS A 304 19.97 -10.02 11.94
C LYS A 304 20.53 -11.38 11.50
N ALA A 305 21.22 -12.10 12.39
CA ALA A 305 21.75 -13.43 12.11
C ALA A 305 20.62 -14.41 11.70
N LYS A 306 19.50 -14.43 12.44
CA LYS A 306 18.31 -15.23 12.10
C LYS A 306 17.66 -14.83 10.76
N SER A 307 17.79 -13.57 10.33
CA SER A 307 17.35 -13.13 9.00
C SER A 307 18.26 -13.68 7.89
N GLU A 308 19.58 -13.60 8.07
CA GLU A 308 20.55 -14.16 7.12
C GLU A 308 20.48 -15.70 7.07
N GLU A 309 20.32 -16.39 8.20
CA GLU A 309 20.02 -17.83 8.24
C GLU A 309 18.78 -18.15 7.39
N LYS A 310 17.68 -17.42 7.55
CA LYS A 310 16.43 -17.63 6.78
C LYS A 310 16.62 -17.46 5.27
N LYS A 311 17.46 -16.53 4.83
CA LYS A 311 17.84 -16.38 3.41
C LYS A 311 18.71 -17.54 2.93
N ASN A 312 19.69 -17.94 3.74
CA ASN A 312 20.71 -18.94 3.40
C ASN A 312 20.22 -20.39 3.54
N ARG A 313 19.01 -20.60 4.07
CA ARG A 313 18.31 -21.91 4.07
C ARG A 313 18.45 -22.67 2.77
N THR A 314 18.62 -23.97 2.88
CA THR A 314 18.77 -24.87 1.73
C THR A 314 17.50 -24.91 0.90
N LYS A 315 17.61 -25.39 -0.34
CA LYS A 315 16.45 -25.56 -1.22
C LYS A 315 15.43 -26.54 -0.64
N GLU A 316 15.89 -27.56 0.06
CA GLU A 316 15.07 -28.60 0.68
C GLU A 316 14.28 -28.04 1.88
N GLU A 317 14.93 -27.28 2.77
CA GLU A 317 14.26 -26.60 3.88
C GLU A 317 13.19 -25.60 3.39
N LYS A 318 13.53 -24.82 2.36
CA LYS A 318 12.59 -23.88 1.72
C LYS A 318 11.41 -24.61 1.07
N GLN A 319 11.64 -25.79 0.48
CA GLN A 319 10.57 -26.62 -0.08
C GLN A 319 9.67 -27.22 1.01
N LYS A 320 10.24 -27.71 2.11
CA LYS A 320 9.47 -28.26 3.25
C LYS A 320 8.56 -27.19 3.87
N LEU A 321 9.11 -26.03 4.22
CA LEU A 321 8.36 -24.90 4.77
C LEU A 321 7.28 -24.38 3.81
N LYS A 322 7.51 -24.50 2.50
CA LYS A 322 6.50 -24.18 1.49
C LYS A 322 5.36 -25.21 1.46
N ALA A 323 5.67 -26.50 1.53
CA ALA A 323 4.65 -27.56 1.61
C ALA A 323 3.78 -27.42 2.88
N GLU A 324 4.40 -27.22 4.05
CA GLU A 324 3.70 -26.97 5.32
C GLU A 324 2.76 -25.74 5.22
N ASN A 325 3.21 -24.64 4.59
CA ASN A 325 2.35 -23.48 4.34
C ASN A 325 1.25 -23.74 3.30
N GLU A 326 1.49 -24.57 2.28
CA GLU A 326 0.48 -24.95 1.28
C GLU A 326 -0.61 -25.85 1.90
N GLU A 327 -0.28 -26.70 2.88
CA GLU A 327 -1.25 -27.47 3.66
C GLU A 327 -2.15 -26.57 4.51
N ILE A 328 -1.55 -25.64 5.27
CA ILE A 328 -2.29 -24.61 6.03
C ILE A 328 -3.22 -23.79 5.09
N VAL A 329 -2.77 -23.47 3.87
CA VAL A 329 -3.60 -22.77 2.87
C VAL A 329 -4.70 -23.66 2.29
N LYS A 330 -4.50 -24.97 2.14
CA LYS A 330 -5.54 -25.91 1.70
C LYS A 330 -6.66 -26.06 2.73
N GLU A 331 -6.30 -26.10 4.02
CA GLU A 331 -7.24 -26.31 5.12
C GLU A 331 -7.96 -25.00 5.54
N TYR A 332 -7.22 -23.93 5.83
CA TYR A 332 -7.75 -22.68 6.38
C TYR A 332 -7.89 -21.56 5.33
N GLY A 333 -7.31 -21.71 4.14
CA GLY A 333 -7.37 -20.69 3.09
C GLY A 333 -8.67 -20.64 2.30
N TRP A 334 -9.65 -21.48 2.64
CA TRP A 334 -10.91 -21.64 1.90
C TRP A 334 -12.12 -21.74 2.85
N CYS A 335 -13.26 -21.33 2.32
CA CYS A 335 -14.59 -21.53 2.90
C CYS A 335 -15.51 -22.13 1.84
N ILE A 336 -16.66 -22.64 2.28
CA ILE A 336 -17.79 -22.98 1.41
C ILE A 336 -18.86 -21.93 1.65
N ILE A 337 -19.29 -21.25 0.60
CA ILE A 337 -20.36 -20.25 0.64
C ILE A 337 -21.36 -20.56 -0.46
N ASP A 338 -22.63 -20.75 -0.09
CA ASP A 338 -23.71 -21.17 -1.00
C ASP A 338 -23.38 -22.41 -1.83
N GLY A 339 -22.65 -23.37 -1.23
CA GLY A 339 -22.18 -24.59 -1.88
C GLY A 339 -20.89 -24.44 -2.69
N HIS A 340 -20.44 -23.22 -2.97
CA HIS A 340 -19.24 -22.96 -3.75
C HIS A 340 -18.01 -22.77 -2.86
N LYS A 341 -16.90 -23.42 -3.23
CA LYS A 341 -15.61 -23.27 -2.53
C LYS A 341 -14.95 -21.95 -2.93
N GLN A 342 -14.83 -21.02 -1.98
CA GLN A 342 -14.22 -19.71 -2.20
C GLN A 342 -13.01 -19.46 -1.29
N ARG A 343 -12.02 -18.75 -1.84
CA ARG A 343 -10.77 -18.45 -1.14
C ARG A 343 -10.97 -17.34 -0.11
N ILE A 344 -10.41 -17.52 1.08
CA ILE A 344 -10.38 -16.49 2.14
C ILE A 344 -9.23 -15.51 1.85
N GLY A 345 -9.43 -14.24 2.16
CA GLY A 345 -8.48 -13.16 1.90
C GLY A 345 -7.32 -13.11 2.91
N ASN A 346 -7.64 -13.18 4.20
CA ASN A 346 -6.73 -12.96 5.32
C ASN A 346 -7.04 -13.91 6.51
N PHE A 347 -6.94 -15.21 6.27
CA PHE A 347 -7.29 -16.24 7.28
C PHE A 347 -6.29 -16.36 8.45
N LYS A 348 -5.05 -15.84 8.30
CA LYS A 348 -4.07 -15.76 9.39
C LYS A 348 -4.28 -14.46 10.17
N ILE A 349 -4.44 -14.56 11.48
CA ILE A 349 -4.52 -13.40 12.40
C ILE A 349 -3.18 -12.66 12.41
N GLU A 350 -3.22 -11.32 12.55
CA GLU A 350 -2.00 -10.52 12.66
C GLU A 350 -1.21 -10.88 13.93
N PRO A 351 0.12 -11.10 13.84
CA PRO A 351 0.95 -11.32 15.02
C PRO A 351 1.04 -10.06 15.91
N PRO A 352 1.34 -10.24 17.22
CA PRO A 352 1.67 -9.13 18.10
C PRO A 352 2.90 -8.36 17.60
N GLY A 353 3.05 -7.11 18.06
CA GLY A 353 4.14 -6.24 17.63
C GLY A 353 3.91 -4.78 18.02
N LEU A 354 4.72 -3.86 17.49
CA LEU A 354 4.53 -2.42 17.73
C LEU A 354 3.65 -1.79 16.64
N PHE A 355 2.74 -0.90 17.05
CA PHE A 355 1.86 -0.17 16.14
C PHE A 355 2.65 0.89 15.37
N ARG A 356 2.69 0.76 14.04
CA ARG A 356 3.43 1.63 13.12
C ARG A 356 2.47 2.54 12.36
N GLY A 357 1.81 3.42 13.12
CA GLY A 357 0.90 4.44 12.59
C GLY A 357 1.64 5.38 11.63
N ARG A 358 1.00 5.69 10.49
CA ARG A 358 1.58 6.51 9.41
C ARG A 358 1.66 7.99 9.79
N GLY A 359 2.63 8.71 9.22
CA GLY A 359 2.90 10.11 9.55
C GLY A 359 3.36 10.27 11.00
N ASP A 360 2.80 11.26 11.69
CA ASP A 360 3.05 11.57 13.10
C ASP A 360 1.88 11.10 13.98
N HIS A 361 1.48 9.85 13.79
CA HIS A 361 0.39 9.22 14.54
C HIS A 361 0.67 9.17 16.05
N PRO A 362 -0.18 9.74 16.93
CA PRO A 362 0.12 9.89 18.36
C PRO A 362 0.25 8.55 19.09
N LYS A 363 -0.40 7.50 18.60
CA LYS A 363 -0.32 6.11 19.12
C LYS A 363 0.82 5.24 18.55
N MET A 364 1.71 5.76 17.71
CA MET A 364 2.84 4.95 17.20
C MET A 364 3.70 4.40 18.35
N GLY A 365 4.20 3.17 18.22
CA GLY A 365 5.00 2.51 19.26
C GLY A 365 4.20 1.79 20.35
N MET A 366 2.88 2.01 20.45
CA MET A 366 2.02 1.21 21.33
C MET A 366 2.03 -0.28 20.95
N VAL A 367 1.84 -1.17 21.94
CA VAL A 367 1.90 -2.62 21.72
C VAL A 367 0.56 -3.11 21.16
N LYS A 368 0.60 -3.69 19.95
CA LYS A 368 -0.44 -4.57 19.40
C LYS A 368 -0.34 -5.90 20.12
N ARG A 369 -1.37 -6.28 20.87
CA ARG A 369 -1.44 -7.51 21.66
C ARG A 369 -1.65 -8.73 20.77
N ARG A 370 -1.29 -9.89 21.31
CA ARG A 370 -1.69 -11.20 20.77
C ARG A 370 -3.21 -11.33 20.91
N VAL A 371 -3.88 -11.70 19.84
CA VAL A 371 -5.33 -11.97 19.82
C VAL A 371 -5.53 -13.43 20.22
N MET A 372 -6.32 -13.66 21.26
CA MET A 372 -6.65 -14.99 21.75
C MET A 372 -7.99 -15.48 21.17
N PRO A 373 -8.32 -16.79 21.22
CA PRO A 373 -9.65 -17.27 20.81
C PRO A 373 -10.80 -16.57 21.54
N GLU A 374 -10.59 -16.19 22.80
CA GLU A 374 -11.53 -15.46 23.65
C GLU A 374 -11.78 -14.00 23.19
N ASP A 375 -10.97 -13.47 22.27
CA ASP A 375 -11.20 -12.18 21.61
C ASP A 375 -11.99 -12.30 20.29
N VAL A 376 -12.01 -13.50 19.70
CA VAL A 376 -12.51 -13.76 18.35
C VAL A 376 -13.98 -14.17 18.34
N ILE A 377 -14.76 -13.45 17.53
CA ILE A 377 -16.14 -13.75 17.19
C ILE A 377 -16.19 -14.45 15.84
N ILE A 378 -16.90 -15.57 15.75
CA ILE A 378 -17.07 -16.36 14.53
C ILE A 378 -18.45 -16.11 13.90
N ASN A 379 -18.54 -16.06 12.57
CA ASN A 379 -19.80 -15.96 11.83
C ASN A 379 -19.91 -17.04 10.76
N CYS A 380 -20.92 -17.90 10.89
CA CYS A 380 -21.09 -19.11 10.09
C CYS A 380 -22.58 -19.49 10.01
N SER A 381 -22.94 -20.54 9.27
CA SER A 381 -24.29 -21.11 9.35
C SER A 381 -24.54 -21.83 10.68
N LYS A 382 -25.82 -21.97 11.06
CA LYS A 382 -26.21 -22.73 12.24
C LYS A 382 -25.69 -24.17 12.12
N GLY A 383 -24.92 -24.61 13.11
CA GLY A 383 -24.32 -25.96 13.16
C GLY A 383 -22.99 -26.15 12.40
N THR A 384 -22.48 -25.16 11.66
CA THR A 384 -21.21 -25.29 10.89
C THR A 384 -20.00 -24.64 11.58
N ALA A 385 -20.11 -24.30 12.86
CA ALA A 385 -19.10 -23.56 13.59
C ALA A 385 -17.77 -24.34 13.76
N PRO A 386 -16.60 -23.73 13.45
CA PRO A 386 -15.31 -24.33 13.70
C PRO A 386 -15.05 -24.50 15.22
N LYS A 387 -14.32 -25.55 15.58
CA LYS A 387 -13.89 -25.76 16.97
C LYS A 387 -12.74 -24.80 17.32
N PRO A 388 -12.73 -24.20 18.52
CA PRO A 388 -11.59 -23.42 18.99
C PRO A 388 -10.37 -24.32 19.26
N PRO A 389 -9.16 -23.75 19.40
CA PRO A 389 -7.98 -24.48 19.86
C PRO A 389 -8.25 -25.22 21.20
N PRO A 390 -7.59 -26.36 21.47
CA PRO A 390 -7.78 -27.11 22.72
C PRO A 390 -7.57 -26.24 23.96
N GLY A 391 -8.47 -26.34 24.93
CA GLY A 391 -8.43 -25.55 26.18
C GLY A 391 -9.02 -24.13 26.06
N HIS A 392 -9.35 -23.66 24.86
CA HIS A 392 -9.87 -22.32 24.60
C HIS A 392 -11.35 -22.31 24.20
N LYS A 393 -11.96 -21.12 24.21
CA LYS A 393 -13.31 -20.87 23.68
C LYS A 393 -13.33 -19.62 22.80
N TRP A 394 -14.22 -19.61 21.81
CA TRP A 394 -14.53 -18.39 21.06
C TRP A 394 -15.20 -17.35 21.98
N LYS A 395 -15.01 -16.07 21.67
CA LYS A 395 -15.74 -14.98 22.32
C LYS A 395 -17.25 -15.13 22.16
N GLU A 396 -17.65 -15.44 20.93
CA GLU A 396 -19.04 -15.52 20.47
C GLU A 396 -19.07 -16.31 19.15
N VAL A 397 -20.15 -17.03 18.90
CA VAL A 397 -20.46 -17.61 17.58
C VAL A 397 -21.82 -17.08 17.16
N ARG A 398 -21.87 -16.38 16.02
CA ARG A 398 -23.10 -15.84 15.45
C ARG A 398 -23.39 -16.39 14.05
N HIS A 399 -24.60 -16.11 13.59
CA HIS A 399 -25.18 -16.64 12.36
C HIS A 399 -25.88 -15.51 11.58
N ASP A 400 -25.15 -14.42 11.36
CA ASP A 400 -25.62 -13.21 10.70
C ASP A 400 -25.30 -13.25 9.20
N ASN A 401 -26.34 -13.48 8.39
CA ASN A 401 -26.24 -13.56 6.93
C ASN A 401 -26.38 -12.21 6.22
N THR A 402 -26.50 -11.10 6.95
CA THR A 402 -26.52 -9.73 6.38
C THR A 402 -25.10 -9.16 6.18
N VAL A 403 -24.09 -9.80 6.78
CA VAL A 403 -22.68 -9.38 6.75
C VAL A 403 -21.78 -10.36 5.97
N THR A 404 -20.65 -9.85 5.48
CA THR A 404 -19.73 -10.59 4.58
C THR A 404 -18.43 -11.06 5.24
N TRP A 405 -18.31 -10.97 6.56
CA TRP A 405 -17.11 -11.37 7.30
C TRP A 405 -17.32 -12.72 8.00
N LEU A 406 -16.23 -13.47 8.14
CA LEU A 406 -16.19 -14.86 8.62
C LEU A 406 -15.76 -14.95 10.10
N ALA A 407 -14.81 -14.10 10.48
CA ALA A 407 -14.39 -13.91 11.86
C ALA A 407 -14.08 -12.43 12.11
N SER A 408 -14.26 -11.96 13.35
CA SER A 408 -13.91 -10.60 13.76
C SER A 408 -13.36 -10.54 15.18
N TRP A 409 -12.54 -9.52 15.46
CA TRP A 409 -12.05 -9.21 16.81
C TRP A 409 -11.82 -7.70 16.94
N THR A 410 -11.77 -7.17 18.17
CA THR A 410 -11.45 -5.77 18.42
C THR A 410 -9.94 -5.62 18.66
N GLU A 411 -9.25 -4.75 17.92
CA GLU A 411 -7.83 -4.47 18.18
C GLU A 411 -7.64 -3.42 19.29
N ASN A 412 -6.52 -3.50 20.01
CA ASN A 412 -6.37 -2.85 21.32
C ASN A 412 -5.77 -1.43 21.30
N VAL A 413 -5.41 -0.88 20.14
CA VAL A 413 -4.70 0.41 20.01
C VAL A 413 -5.68 1.52 19.62
N GLN A 414 -6.53 1.28 18.62
CA GLN A 414 -7.55 2.23 18.17
C GLN A 414 -8.97 1.80 18.59
N GLY A 415 -9.16 0.56 19.09
CA GLY A 415 -10.46 0.01 19.44
C GLY A 415 -11.28 -0.42 18.22
N GLN A 416 -10.66 -0.52 17.04
CA GLN A 416 -11.36 -0.86 15.80
C GLN A 416 -11.62 -2.35 15.69
N VAL A 417 -12.73 -2.72 15.06
CA VAL A 417 -12.98 -4.12 14.68
C VAL A 417 -12.11 -4.48 13.47
N LYS A 418 -11.50 -5.66 13.51
CA LYS A 418 -10.80 -6.29 12.38
C LYS A 418 -11.57 -7.51 11.93
N TYR A 419 -11.51 -7.79 10.64
CA TYR A 419 -12.34 -8.81 9.98
C TYR A 419 -11.49 -9.76 9.14
N ILE A 420 -11.85 -11.04 9.16
CA ILE A 420 -11.48 -12.01 8.11
C ILE A 420 -12.59 -11.97 7.06
N MET A 421 -12.21 -11.65 5.82
CA MET A 421 -13.14 -11.58 4.69
C MET A 421 -12.66 -12.45 3.52
N LEU A 422 -13.56 -12.68 2.57
CA LEU A 422 -13.27 -13.39 1.32
C LEU A 422 -12.22 -12.67 0.47
N ASN A 423 -11.55 -13.43 -0.39
CA ASN A 423 -10.59 -12.91 -1.37
C ASN A 423 -11.33 -12.04 -2.41
N PRO A 424 -10.77 -10.94 -2.97
CA PRO A 424 -11.43 -10.12 -3.99
C PRO A 424 -11.84 -10.83 -5.29
N ALA A 425 -11.41 -12.07 -5.53
CA ALA A 425 -11.93 -12.94 -6.60
C ALA A 425 -13.27 -13.64 -6.27
N SER A 426 -13.75 -13.53 -5.02
CA SER A 426 -15.05 -14.06 -4.59
C SER A 426 -16.21 -13.27 -5.19
N ARG A 427 -17.36 -13.94 -5.37
CA ARG A 427 -18.67 -13.33 -5.69
C ARG A 427 -18.93 -12.07 -4.86
N LEU A 428 -18.96 -12.17 -3.53
CA LEU A 428 -19.37 -11.04 -2.67
C LEU A 428 -18.45 -9.81 -2.73
N LYS A 429 -17.19 -9.97 -3.13
CA LYS A 429 -16.27 -8.84 -3.35
C LYS A 429 -16.23 -8.39 -4.80
N GLY A 430 -16.35 -9.31 -5.76
CA GLY A 430 -16.41 -9.01 -7.19
C GLY A 430 -17.70 -8.29 -7.57
N GLU A 431 -18.84 -8.73 -7.06
CA GLU A 431 -20.16 -8.12 -7.32
C GLU A 431 -20.21 -6.67 -6.83
N LYS A 432 -19.73 -6.40 -5.61
CA LYS A 432 -19.59 -5.03 -5.10
C LYS A 432 -18.61 -4.19 -5.92
N ASP A 433 -17.45 -4.75 -6.30
CA ASP A 433 -16.46 -4.04 -7.12
C ASP A 433 -17.03 -3.69 -8.50
N TRP A 434 -17.87 -4.56 -9.08
CA TRP A 434 -18.64 -4.32 -10.31
C TRP A 434 -19.73 -3.25 -10.11
N GLN A 435 -20.61 -3.40 -9.10
CA GLN A 435 -21.67 -2.42 -8.79
C GLN A 435 -21.11 -1.01 -8.55
N LYS A 436 -19.97 -0.90 -7.85
CA LYS A 436 -19.21 0.35 -7.65
C LYS A 436 -18.84 1.02 -8.99
N TYR A 437 -18.48 0.25 -10.02
CA TYR A 437 -18.24 0.81 -11.35
C TYR A 437 -19.54 1.16 -12.07
N GLU A 438 -20.62 0.36 -11.96
CA GLU A 438 -21.92 0.75 -12.55
C GLU A 438 -22.49 2.05 -11.97
N ILE A 439 -22.35 2.29 -10.65
CA ILE A 439 -22.74 3.57 -10.04
C ILE A 439 -21.87 4.72 -10.60
N ALA A 440 -20.58 4.48 -10.83
CA ALA A 440 -19.70 5.47 -11.45
C ALA A 440 -20.02 5.72 -12.95
N ARG A 441 -20.61 4.75 -13.66
CA ARG A 441 -21.13 4.91 -15.02
C ARG A 441 -22.44 5.68 -15.05
N LYS A 442 -23.40 5.35 -14.18
CA LYS A 442 -24.62 6.15 -14.00
C LYS A 442 -24.32 7.62 -13.68
N LEU A 443 -23.25 7.89 -12.92
CA LEU A 443 -22.78 9.25 -12.69
C LEU A 443 -22.35 9.94 -13.99
N LYS A 444 -21.71 9.26 -14.95
CA LYS A 444 -21.31 9.85 -16.25
C LYS A 444 -22.50 10.45 -16.98
N ASP A 445 -23.65 9.77 -16.97
CA ASP A 445 -24.86 10.19 -17.68
C ASP A 445 -25.51 11.44 -17.06
N CYS A 446 -25.33 11.67 -15.76
CA CYS A 446 -25.96 12.79 -15.03
C CYS A 446 -24.98 13.87 -14.53
N VAL A 447 -23.66 13.69 -14.70
CA VAL A 447 -22.64 14.56 -14.08
C VAL A 447 -22.75 16.01 -14.53
N GLU A 448 -23.10 16.29 -15.78
CA GLU A 448 -23.24 17.68 -16.26
C GLU A 448 -24.42 18.40 -15.58
N LYS A 449 -25.56 17.72 -15.39
CA LYS A 449 -26.69 18.27 -14.61
C LYS A 449 -26.29 18.57 -13.17
N ILE A 450 -25.49 17.71 -12.54
CA ILE A 450 -24.94 17.96 -11.20
C ILE A 450 -23.97 19.15 -11.21
N ARG A 451 -23.15 19.29 -12.26
CA ARG A 451 -22.22 20.41 -12.46
C ARG A 451 -22.94 21.74 -12.64
N GLU A 452 -24.03 21.76 -13.39
CA GLU A 452 -24.93 22.92 -13.51
C GLU A 452 -25.55 23.28 -12.15
N THR A 453 -26.13 22.29 -11.46
CA THR A 453 -26.74 22.46 -10.13
C THR A 453 -25.78 23.10 -9.13
N TYR A 454 -24.54 22.58 -8.99
CA TYR A 454 -23.60 23.17 -8.03
C TYR A 454 -23.10 24.56 -8.46
N LYS A 455 -23.04 24.86 -9.77
CA LYS A 455 -22.69 26.20 -10.28
C LYS A 455 -23.75 27.26 -9.98
N GLU A 456 -25.02 26.84 -9.92
CA GLU A 456 -26.13 27.69 -9.46
C GLU A 456 -26.10 27.89 -7.95
N ASP A 457 -25.87 26.81 -7.18
CA ASP A 457 -25.77 26.85 -5.71
C ASP A 457 -24.68 27.80 -5.19
N TRP A 458 -23.60 28.04 -5.94
CA TRP A 458 -22.60 29.07 -5.61
C TRP A 458 -23.18 30.49 -5.46
N LYS A 459 -24.38 30.74 -6.02
CA LYS A 459 -25.12 32.00 -5.97
C LYS A 459 -26.16 32.04 -4.85
N SER A 460 -26.41 30.91 -4.17
CA SER A 460 -27.46 30.78 -3.14
C SER A 460 -27.31 31.83 -2.03
N LYS A 461 -28.43 32.19 -1.37
CA LYS A 461 -28.39 33.05 -0.18
C LYS A 461 -27.91 32.29 1.07
N GLU A 462 -28.01 30.96 1.09
CA GLU A 462 -27.63 30.14 2.24
C GLU A 462 -26.14 29.75 2.19
N MET A 463 -25.40 30.04 3.27
CA MET A 463 -23.97 29.73 3.38
C MET A 463 -23.68 28.23 3.25
N LYS A 464 -24.51 27.38 3.87
CA LYS A 464 -24.38 25.92 3.85
C LYS A 464 -24.45 25.36 2.42
N ILE A 465 -25.36 25.89 1.60
CA ILE A 465 -25.50 25.51 0.19
C ILE A 465 -24.24 25.91 -0.59
N ARG A 466 -23.72 27.14 -0.41
CA ARG A 466 -22.46 27.55 -1.06
C ARG A 466 -21.27 26.68 -0.66
N GLN A 467 -21.12 26.38 0.63
CA GLN A 467 -20.03 25.54 1.14
C GLN A 467 -20.09 24.14 0.55
N ARG A 468 -21.28 23.51 0.58
CA ARG A 468 -21.55 22.21 -0.07
C ARG A 468 -21.17 22.22 -1.55
N ALA A 469 -21.60 23.23 -2.30
CA ALA A 469 -21.36 23.32 -3.74
C ALA A 469 -19.90 23.61 -4.12
N VAL A 470 -19.16 24.34 -3.28
CA VAL A 470 -17.70 24.54 -3.47
C VAL A 470 -16.92 23.28 -3.09
N ALA A 471 -17.29 22.59 -2.00
CA ALA A 471 -16.68 21.32 -1.64
C ALA A 471 -16.95 20.23 -2.70
N LEU A 472 -18.16 20.17 -3.26
CA LEU A 472 -18.49 19.26 -4.36
C LEU A 472 -17.69 19.59 -5.63
N TYR A 473 -17.49 20.87 -5.96
CA TYR A 473 -16.61 21.29 -7.04
C TYR A 473 -15.15 20.83 -6.84
N PHE A 474 -14.61 20.90 -5.61
CA PHE A 474 -13.26 20.38 -5.33
C PHE A 474 -13.19 18.84 -5.41
N ILE A 475 -14.24 18.12 -4.99
CA ILE A 475 -14.33 16.66 -5.16
C ILE A 475 -14.40 16.28 -6.65
N ASP A 476 -15.21 16.98 -7.45
CA ASP A 476 -15.37 16.79 -8.90
C ASP A 476 -14.09 17.13 -9.68
N LYS A 477 -13.51 18.32 -9.49
CA LYS A 477 -12.37 18.77 -10.32
C LYS A 477 -11.00 18.29 -9.86
N LEU A 478 -10.82 18.10 -8.55
CA LEU A 478 -9.50 17.78 -7.97
C LEU A 478 -9.42 16.35 -7.42
N ALA A 479 -10.48 15.55 -7.58
CA ALA A 479 -10.59 14.19 -7.06
C ALA A 479 -10.21 14.08 -5.57
N LEU A 480 -10.55 15.09 -4.76
CA LEU A 480 -10.33 15.06 -3.32
C LEU A 480 -11.20 13.97 -2.67
N ARG A 481 -10.72 13.42 -1.54
CA ARG A 481 -11.51 12.50 -0.71
C ARG A 481 -12.49 13.30 0.14
N ALA A 482 -13.62 12.69 0.49
CA ALA A 482 -14.69 13.33 1.27
C ALA A 482 -14.18 14.05 2.53
N GLY A 483 -13.34 13.40 3.33
CA GLY A 483 -12.75 13.97 4.55
C GLY A 483 -13.70 13.89 5.74
N ASN A 484 -13.82 12.69 6.33
CA ASN A 484 -14.50 12.53 7.61
C ASN A 484 -13.67 13.20 8.71
N GLU A 485 -14.35 13.75 9.72
CA GLU A 485 -13.73 14.22 10.95
C GLU A 485 -12.94 13.09 11.66
N LYS A 486 -11.96 13.48 12.47
CA LYS A 486 -11.04 12.57 13.15
C LYS A 486 -10.87 12.97 14.60
N ASP A 487 -10.72 11.97 15.46
CA ASP A 487 -10.36 12.16 16.85
C ASP A 487 -8.90 12.64 16.99
N GLU A 488 -8.62 13.38 18.07
CA GLU A 488 -7.26 13.79 18.49
C GLU A 488 -6.28 12.60 18.65
N ASP A 489 -6.82 11.39 18.79
CA ASP A 489 -6.11 10.11 18.94
C ASP A 489 -5.57 9.54 17.60
N GLN A 490 -5.79 10.23 16.48
CA GLN A 490 -5.37 9.84 15.12
C GLN A 490 -4.28 10.79 14.56
N ALA A 491 -3.64 10.40 13.46
CA ALA A 491 -2.76 11.32 12.73
C ALA A 491 -3.57 12.44 12.06
N ASP A 492 -3.26 13.70 12.35
CA ASP A 492 -3.91 14.87 11.74
C ASP A 492 -3.73 14.85 10.22
N THR A 493 -4.84 14.58 9.53
CA THR A 493 -4.89 14.36 8.09
C THR A 493 -6.31 14.63 7.60
N VAL A 494 -6.44 15.48 6.58
CA VAL A 494 -7.72 16.05 6.16
C VAL A 494 -8.17 15.55 4.78
N GLY A 495 -9.46 15.69 4.51
CA GLY A 495 -10.04 15.64 3.18
C GLY A 495 -10.93 16.85 2.93
N CYS A 496 -11.71 16.86 1.86
CA CYS A 496 -12.39 18.06 1.36
C CYS A 496 -13.31 18.75 2.38
N CYS A 497 -14.18 18.01 3.08
CA CYS A 497 -15.12 18.59 4.05
C CYS A 497 -14.42 19.04 5.33
N SER A 498 -13.31 18.40 5.70
CA SER A 498 -12.51 18.68 6.90
C SER A 498 -11.29 19.59 6.62
N LEU A 499 -11.32 20.38 5.53
CA LEU A 499 -10.26 21.36 5.26
C LEU A 499 -10.37 22.51 6.26
N ARG A 500 -9.30 22.79 6.99
CA ARG A 500 -9.12 24.02 7.79
C ARG A 500 -8.54 25.18 6.98
N VAL A 501 -8.71 26.41 7.46
CA VAL A 501 -8.27 27.65 6.79
C VAL A 501 -6.77 27.65 6.45
N GLU A 502 -5.92 27.12 7.31
CA GLU A 502 -4.45 27.04 7.13
C GLU A 502 -3.99 26.24 5.89
N HIS A 503 -4.85 25.36 5.36
CA HIS A 503 -4.52 24.50 4.21
C HIS A 503 -4.70 25.18 2.86
N ILE A 504 -5.26 26.39 2.83
CA ILE A 504 -5.56 27.13 1.60
C ILE A 504 -4.96 28.53 1.65
N THR A 505 -4.23 28.87 0.58
CA THR A 505 -3.82 30.26 0.30
C THR A 505 -4.46 30.74 -1.00
N LEU A 506 -5.00 31.96 -0.98
CA LEU A 506 -5.67 32.59 -2.12
C LEU A 506 -4.76 33.61 -2.79
N HIS A 507 -4.63 33.55 -4.12
CA HIS A 507 -3.92 34.55 -4.92
C HIS A 507 -4.80 35.02 -6.08
N GLU A 508 -5.08 36.33 -6.17
CA GLU A 508 -5.87 36.88 -7.28
C GLU A 508 -5.17 36.71 -8.63
N GLN A 509 -3.84 36.82 -8.65
CA GLN A 509 -3.00 36.45 -9.78
C GLN A 509 -1.73 35.72 -9.29
N LYS A 510 -1.39 34.60 -9.92
CA LYS A 510 -0.13 33.86 -9.69
C LYS A 510 0.29 33.16 -10.98
N ASN A 511 1.57 33.22 -11.35
CA ASN A 511 2.12 32.51 -12.51
C ASN A 511 1.32 32.76 -13.82
N GLY A 512 0.90 34.01 -14.06
CA GLY A 512 0.08 34.40 -15.23
C GLY A 512 -1.38 33.92 -15.22
N LYS A 513 -1.82 33.22 -14.17
CA LYS A 513 -3.18 32.70 -14.00
C LYS A 513 -3.94 33.56 -12.98
N GLN A 514 -5.22 33.81 -13.25
CA GLN A 514 -6.13 34.53 -12.34
C GLN A 514 -6.83 33.54 -11.39
N TYR A 515 -7.22 34.02 -10.21
CA TYR A 515 -8.02 33.29 -9.21
C TYR A 515 -7.42 31.92 -8.83
N VAL A 516 -6.16 31.93 -8.38
CA VAL A 516 -5.43 30.72 -8.02
C VAL A 516 -5.61 30.38 -6.54
N VAL A 517 -6.07 29.16 -6.28
CA VAL A 517 -6.15 28.55 -4.96
C VAL A 517 -4.98 27.60 -4.81
N VAL A 518 -4.12 27.86 -3.83
CA VAL A 518 -3.01 26.97 -3.45
C VAL A 518 -3.50 26.09 -2.31
N PHE A 519 -3.50 24.78 -2.53
CA PHE A 519 -3.80 23.78 -1.51
C PHE A 519 -2.48 23.20 -1.00
N ASP A 520 -2.32 23.12 0.31
CA ASP A 520 -1.19 22.45 0.96
C ASP A 520 -1.63 21.77 2.26
N PHE A 521 -1.79 20.45 2.23
CA PHE A 521 -2.26 19.70 3.40
C PHE A 521 -1.79 18.24 3.40
N LEU A 522 -1.81 17.60 4.56
CA LEU A 522 -1.58 16.16 4.68
C LEU A 522 -2.90 15.41 4.47
N GLY A 523 -3.00 14.69 3.35
CA GLY A 523 -4.14 13.85 3.05
C GLY A 523 -4.06 12.48 3.74
N LYS A 524 -4.89 11.54 3.27
CA LYS A 524 -4.85 10.14 3.69
C LYS A 524 -3.41 9.58 3.64
N ASP A 525 -3.08 8.75 4.64
CA ASP A 525 -1.74 8.16 4.84
C ASP A 525 -0.63 9.20 5.13
N SER A 526 -1.01 10.44 5.49
CA SER A 526 -0.11 11.60 5.64
C SER A 526 0.67 11.94 4.37
N ILE A 527 0.11 11.61 3.20
CA ILE A 527 0.65 12.01 1.90
C ILE A 527 0.27 13.47 1.65
N ARG A 528 1.27 14.33 1.46
CA ARG A 528 1.06 15.75 1.16
C ARG A 528 0.32 15.91 -0.17
N TYR A 529 -0.73 16.71 -0.15
CA TYR A 529 -1.39 17.24 -1.34
C TYR A 529 -0.95 18.70 -1.48
N TYR A 530 -0.08 18.97 -2.46
CA TYR A 530 0.27 20.32 -2.88
C TYR A 530 -0.26 20.54 -4.29
N ASN A 531 -1.04 21.60 -4.53
CA ASN A 531 -1.54 21.92 -5.87
C ASN A 531 -1.86 23.42 -6.02
N GLU A 532 -1.58 23.98 -7.19
CA GLU A 532 -1.91 25.38 -7.54
C GLU A 532 -2.99 25.40 -8.62
N VAL A 533 -4.23 25.66 -8.21
CA VAL A 533 -5.42 25.46 -9.05
C VAL A 533 -6.07 26.79 -9.38
N PRO A 534 -6.12 27.21 -10.66
CA PRO A 534 -7.02 28.27 -11.10
C PRO A 534 -8.47 27.79 -10.97
N VAL A 535 -9.29 28.53 -10.22
CA VAL A 535 -10.71 28.21 -10.01
C VAL A 535 -11.61 29.26 -10.64
N GLU A 536 -12.89 28.94 -10.79
CA GLU A 536 -13.87 29.93 -11.26
C GLU A 536 -13.98 31.11 -10.27
N LYS A 537 -14.10 32.34 -10.79
CA LYS A 537 -14.14 33.59 -10.01
C LYS A 537 -15.15 33.58 -8.85
N ARG A 538 -16.28 32.88 -9.00
CA ARG A 538 -17.29 32.71 -7.94
C ARG A 538 -16.81 31.77 -6.83
N VAL A 539 -16.11 30.69 -7.17
CA VAL A 539 -15.48 29.77 -6.20
C VAL A 539 -14.44 30.53 -5.38
N PHE A 540 -13.53 31.26 -6.03
CA PHE A 540 -12.50 32.06 -5.35
C PHE A 540 -13.10 33.05 -4.33
N LYS A 541 -14.11 33.84 -4.75
CA LYS A 541 -14.81 34.77 -3.86
C LYS A 541 -15.58 34.08 -2.74
N ASN A 542 -16.18 32.92 -2.99
CA ASN A 542 -16.85 32.17 -1.94
C ASN A 542 -15.84 31.61 -0.92
N VAL A 543 -14.69 31.08 -1.35
CA VAL A 543 -13.62 30.63 -0.44
C VAL A 543 -13.08 31.78 0.41
N GLN A 544 -12.90 32.98 -0.18
CA GLN A 544 -12.54 34.18 0.58
C GLN A 544 -13.55 34.46 1.71
N ILE A 545 -14.86 34.46 1.39
CA ILE A 545 -15.94 34.63 2.39
C ILE A 545 -15.91 33.51 3.44
N PHE A 546 -15.59 32.27 3.06
CA PHE A 546 -15.49 31.14 3.99
C PHE A 546 -14.31 31.25 4.97
N MET A 547 -13.30 32.08 4.66
CA MET A 547 -12.14 32.37 5.51
C MET A 547 -12.32 33.65 6.35
N GLU A 548 -13.33 34.48 6.08
CA GLU A 548 -13.59 35.72 6.83
C GLU A 548 -13.88 35.44 8.32
N ASN A 549 -13.22 36.19 9.20
CA ASN A 549 -13.33 36.11 10.66
C ASN A 549 -12.95 34.75 11.28
N LYS A 550 -12.20 33.90 10.57
CA LYS A 550 -11.68 32.61 11.06
C LYS A 550 -10.19 32.63 11.38
N LYS A 551 -9.77 31.74 12.26
CA LYS A 551 -8.38 31.44 12.59
C LYS A 551 -7.83 30.33 11.67
N PRO A 552 -6.50 30.17 11.55
CA PRO A 552 -5.91 29.14 10.68
C PRO A 552 -6.40 27.71 10.98
N GLY A 553 -6.59 27.37 12.26
CA GLY A 553 -7.07 26.06 12.69
C GLY A 553 -8.60 25.87 12.69
N ASP A 554 -9.37 26.86 12.25
CA ASP A 554 -10.83 26.72 12.14
C ASP A 554 -11.20 26.04 10.80
N ASP A 555 -12.31 25.31 10.76
CA ASP A 555 -12.78 24.64 9.54
C ASP A 555 -13.20 25.65 8.46
N LEU A 556 -12.74 25.43 7.24
CA LEU A 556 -13.12 26.20 6.05
C LEU A 556 -14.62 26.06 5.79
N PHE A 557 -15.15 24.84 5.90
CA PHE A 557 -16.55 24.51 5.67
C PHE A 557 -17.31 24.26 6.98
N ASP A 558 -17.39 25.28 7.85
CA ASP A 558 -17.97 25.24 9.21
C ASP A 558 -19.42 24.72 9.32
N ARG A 559 -20.15 24.56 8.21
CA ARG A 559 -21.55 24.09 8.19
C ARG A 559 -21.74 22.82 7.36
N LEU A 560 -20.65 22.13 7.05
CA LEU A 560 -20.63 20.95 6.19
C LEU A 560 -19.87 19.81 6.87
N ASN A 561 -20.41 18.60 6.76
CA ASN A 561 -19.69 17.37 7.02
C ASN A 561 -20.02 16.33 5.94
N THR A 562 -19.35 15.18 5.97
CA THR A 562 -19.49 14.16 4.93
C THR A 562 -20.88 13.50 4.93
N THR A 563 -21.57 13.43 6.07
CA THR A 563 -22.96 12.98 6.15
C THR A 563 -23.91 13.91 5.40
N ILE A 564 -23.78 15.24 5.60
CA ILE A 564 -24.57 16.25 4.86
C ILE A 564 -24.26 16.21 3.35
N MET A 565 -22.99 16.05 2.98
CA MET A 565 -22.56 15.91 1.59
C MET A 565 -23.17 14.67 0.93
N ASN A 566 -22.97 13.49 1.53
CA ASN A 566 -23.44 12.22 0.96
C ASN A 566 -24.97 12.13 0.92
N LYS A 567 -25.68 12.70 1.90
CA LYS A 567 -27.16 12.77 1.84
C LYS A 567 -27.61 13.54 0.59
N HIS A 568 -27.09 14.76 0.39
CA HIS A 568 -27.43 15.55 -0.78
C HIS A 568 -27.05 14.88 -2.11
N LEU A 569 -25.91 14.19 -2.15
CA LEU A 569 -25.51 13.42 -3.32
C LEU A 569 -26.50 12.28 -3.62
N ASN A 570 -26.94 11.54 -2.60
CA ASN A 570 -27.94 10.49 -2.76
C ASN A 570 -29.30 11.05 -3.23
N ASP A 571 -29.68 12.23 -2.77
CA ASP A 571 -30.88 12.95 -3.24
C ASP A 571 -30.79 13.34 -4.74
N LEU A 572 -29.57 13.49 -5.30
CA LEU A 572 -29.35 13.79 -6.72
C LEU A 572 -29.30 12.53 -7.60
N MET A 573 -28.78 11.42 -7.08
CA MET A 573 -28.73 10.11 -7.74
C MET A 573 -28.60 9.01 -6.68
N ASP A 574 -29.46 8.00 -6.76
CA ASP A 574 -29.45 6.88 -5.82
C ASP A 574 -28.10 6.13 -5.81
N GLY A 575 -27.57 5.88 -4.62
CA GLY A 575 -26.24 5.32 -4.37
C GLY A 575 -25.07 6.30 -4.56
N LEU A 576 -25.32 7.58 -4.90
CA LEU A 576 -24.25 8.54 -5.12
C LEU A 576 -23.64 9.04 -3.80
N THR A 577 -22.32 8.93 -3.71
CA THR A 577 -21.54 9.43 -2.58
C THR A 577 -20.24 10.06 -3.08
N ALA A 578 -19.57 10.86 -2.25
CA ALA A 578 -18.35 11.58 -2.64
C ALA A 578 -17.21 10.66 -3.14
N LYS A 579 -17.21 9.36 -2.76
CA LYS A 579 -16.23 8.38 -3.25
C LYS A 579 -16.43 8.02 -4.73
N VAL A 580 -17.67 8.07 -5.24
CA VAL A 580 -18.02 7.72 -6.62
C VAL A 580 -17.33 8.65 -7.61
N PHE A 581 -17.29 9.97 -7.34
CA PHE A 581 -16.59 10.96 -8.17
C PHE A 581 -15.12 10.59 -8.41
N ARG A 582 -14.40 10.05 -7.40
CA ARG A 582 -13.01 9.62 -7.59
C ARG A 582 -12.89 8.40 -8.50
N THR A 583 -13.83 7.45 -8.43
CA THR A 583 -13.89 6.28 -9.33
C THR A 583 -14.25 6.69 -10.75
N PHE A 584 -15.27 7.53 -10.91
CA PHE A 584 -15.71 8.10 -12.19
C PHE A 584 -14.57 8.87 -12.87
N ASN A 585 -14.00 9.89 -12.20
CA ASN A 585 -12.93 10.71 -12.76
C ASN A 585 -11.69 9.87 -13.11
N ALA A 586 -11.32 8.89 -12.28
CA ALA A 586 -10.19 8.00 -12.58
C ALA A 586 -10.45 7.12 -13.81
N SER A 587 -11.62 6.50 -13.90
CA SER A 587 -11.99 5.60 -15.00
C SER A 587 -12.17 6.37 -16.32
N ASN A 588 -12.89 7.49 -16.31
CA ASN A 588 -13.05 8.36 -17.47
C ASN A 588 -11.71 8.92 -17.97
N THR A 589 -10.84 9.39 -17.04
CA THR A 589 -9.49 9.85 -17.40
C THR A 589 -8.65 8.74 -18.03
N LEU A 590 -8.73 7.49 -17.54
CA LEU A 590 -8.03 6.37 -18.18
C LEU A 590 -8.50 6.17 -19.62
N GLN A 591 -9.81 6.09 -19.84
CA GLN A 591 -10.38 5.87 -21.18
C GLN A 591 -10.00 6.99 -22.15
N GLU A 592 -10.14 8.26 -21.74
CA GLU A 592 -9.69 9.40 -22.54
C GLU A 592 -8.20 9.34 -22.87
N GLN A 593 -7.34 9.05 -21.89
CA GLN A 593 -5.89 9.02 -22.09
C GLN A 593 -5.45 7.84 -22.94
N LEU A 594 -6.09 6.66 -22.82
CA LEU A 594 -5.85 5.54 -23.71
C LEU A 594 -6.24 5.89 -25.16
N ASN A 595 -7.40 6.53 -25.37
CA ASN A 595 -7.84 6.99 -26.69
C ASN A 595 -6.92 8.08 -27.29
N LYS A 596 -6.31 8.93 -26.46
CA LYS A 596 -5.40 10.01 -26.89
C LYS A 596 -3.95 9.56 -27.11
N LEU A 597 -3.45 8.58 -26.35
CA LEU A 597 -2.04 8.18 -26.31
C LEU A 597 -1.72 6.87 -27.05
N THR A 598 -2.72 6.06 -27.40
CA THR A 598 -2.49 4.77 -28.07
C THR A 598 -2.52 4.93 -29.59
N ASP A 599 -1.37 4.77 -30.24
CA ASP A 599 -1.34 4.52 -31.68
C ASP A 599 -1.54 3.02 -31.97
N ALA A 600 -2.41 2.72 -32.94
CA ALA A 600 -2.73 1.36 -33.36
C ALA A 600 -1.53 0.64 -34.02
N LYS A 601 -0.66 1.39 -34.72
CA LYS A 601 0.50 0.86 -35.47
C LYS A 601 1.73 0.60 -34.58
N SER A 602 1.77 1.20 -33.40
CA SER A 602 2.84 1.04 -32.41
C SER A 602 3.01 -0.41 -31.94
N SER A 603 4.24 -0.76 -31.57
CA SER A 603 4.57 -2.08 -31.02
C SER A 603 3.86 -2.35 -29.70
N ILE A 604 3.75 -3.63 -29.31
CA ILE A 604 3.17 -4.02 -28.00
C ILE A 604 3.91 -3.35 -26.84
N THR A 605 5.23 -3.16 -26.96
CA THR A 605 6.06 -2.49 -25.94
C THR A 605 5.70 -1.01 -25.78
N GLU A 606 5.49 -0.29 -26.88
CA GLU A 606 5.06 1.12 -26.88
C GLU A 606 3.62 1.27 -26.40
N LYS A 607 2.71 0.36 -26.81
CA LYS A 607 1.33 0.32 -26.32
C LYS A 607 1.28 0.15 -24.79
N ILE A 608 2.15 -0.69 -24.21
CA ILE A 608 2.28 -0.82 -22.75
C ILE A 608 2.80 0.48 -22.11
N LEU A 609 3.75 1.20 -22.73
CA LEU A 609 4.20 2.51 -22.25
C LEU A 609 3.07 3.54 -22.29
N ALA A 610 2.28 3.58 -23.38
CA ALA A 610 1.11 4.44 -23.50
C ALA A 610 0.07 4.14 -22.40
N TYR A 611 -0.21 2.85 -22.14
CA TYR A 611 -1.07 2.42 -21.03
C TYR A 611 -0.54 2.90 -19.66
N ASN A 612 0.77 2.75 -19.41
CA ASN A 612 1.37 3.19 -18.16
C ASN A 612 1.31 4.72 -18.01
N ARG A 613 1.52 5.49 -19.08
CA ARG A 613 1.34 6.95 -19.10
C ARG A 613 -0.11 7.37 -18.86
N ALA A 614 -1.08 6.68 -19.44
CA ALA A 614 -2.50 6.91 -19.16
C ALA A 614 -2.84 6.67 -17.67
N ASN A 615 -2.38 5.56 -17.09
CA ASN A 615 -2.54 5.29 -15.65
C ASN A 615 -1.73 6.26 -14.76
N ARG A 616 -0.59 6.79 -15.24
CA ARG A 616 0.21 7.82 -14.55
C ARG A 616 -0.58 9.13 -14.42
N ALA A 617 -1.27 9.56 -15.48
CA ALA A 617 -2.16 10.72 -15.42
C ALA A 617 -3.27 10.54 -14.36
N VAL A 618 -3.89 9.36 -14.30
CA VAL A 618 -4.88 9.02 -13.25
C VAL A 618 -4.26 9.01 -11.85
N ALA A 619 -3.06 8.47 -11.70
CA ALA A 619 -2.37 8.42 -10.42
C ALA A 619 -1.99 9.82 -9.92
N ILE A 620 -1.59 10.73 -10.82
CA ILE A 620 -1.37 12.15 -10.52
C ILE A 620 -2.68 12.82 -10.07
N LEU A 621 -3.77 12.68 -10.83
CA LEU A 621 -5.10 13.21 -10.48
C LEU A 621 -5.55 12.73 -9.09
N CYS A 622 -5.31 11.46 -8.74
CA CYS A 622 -5.68 10.88 -7.46
C CYS A 622 -4.69 11.15 -6.31
N ASN A 623 -3.60 11.91 -6.57
CA ASN A 623 -2.45 12.09 -5.68
C ASN A 623 -1.86 10.78 -5.11
N HIS A 624 -1.70 9.77 -5.95
CA HIS A 624 -1.11 8.47 -5.59
C HIS A 624 0.42 8.52 -5.70
N GLN A 625 1.05 9.14 -4.69
CA GLN A 625 2.50 9.27 -4.58
C GLN A 625 3.15 8.07 -3.87
N ARG A 626 4.47 7.90 -4.06
CA ARG A 626 5.38 7.08 -3.26
C ARG A 626 6.73 7.76 -3.11
N SER A 627 7.46 7.45 -2.04
CA SER A 627 8.87 7.82 -1.95
C SER A 627 9.71 7.07 -3.00
N VAL A 628 10.76 7.73 -3.52
CA VAL A 628 11.75 7.08 -4.39
C VAL A 628 12.42 5.93 -3.61
N PRO A 629 12.47 4.70 -4.15
CA PRO A 629 13.12 3.58 -3.48
C PRO A 629 14.60 3.85 -3.20
N LYS A 630 15.10 3.49 -2.00
CA LYS A 630 16.51 3.69 -1.59
C LYS A 630 17.53 3.07 -2.57
N THR A 631 17.14 2.06 -3.35
CA THR A 631 17.97 1.38 -4.36
C THR A 631 17.78 1.88 -5.80
N PHE A 632 16.90 2.87 -6.03
CA PHE A 632 16.50 3.31 -7.37
C PHE A 632 17.66 3.79 -8.23
N ALA A 633 18.51 4.68 -7.70
CA ALA A 633 19.64 5.26 -8.44
C ALA A 633 20.59 4.17 -8.98
N LYS A 634 20.98 3.22 -8.13
CA LYS A 634 21.82 2.07 -8.52
C LYS A 634 21.13 1.14 -9.52
N SER A 635 19.80 0.98 -9.43
CA SER A 635 19.03 0.20 -10.41
C SER A 635 18.97 0.87 -11.78
N MET A 636 18.86 2.21 -11.81
CA MET A 636 18.86 2.99 -13.05
C MET A 636 20.25 3.06 -13.67
N GLU A 637 21.31 3.25 -12.89
CA GLU A 637 22.70 3.18 -13.35
C GLU A 637 23.00 1.83 -14.03
N ASN A 638 22.61 0.72 -13.40
CA ASN A 638 22.74 -0.62 -13.97
C ASN A 638 21.91 -0.85 -15.24
N LEU A 639 20.79 -0.13 -15.41
CA LEU A 639 19.97 -0.20 -16.61
C LEU A 639 20.57 0.64 -17.74
N GLN A 640 21.10 1.83 -17.44
CA GLN A 640 21.79 2.68 -18.42
C GLN A 640 23.06 2.00 -18.96
N LYS A 641 23.88 1.39 -18.10
CA LYS A 641 25.04 0.58 -18.56
C LYS A 641 24.63 -0.54 -19.52
N LYS A 642 23.50 -1.22 -19.26
CA LYS A 642 22.95 -2.24 -20.19
C LYS A 642 22.50 -1.65 -21.52
N ILE A 643 21.93 -0.43 -21.53
CA ILE A 643 21.53 0.30 -22.74
C ILE A 643 22.78 0.69 -23.54
N GLU A 644 23.81 1.21 -22.88
CA GLU A 644 25.08 1.61 -23.49
C GLU A 644 25.80 0.44 -24.18
N THR A 645 26.07 -0.65 -23.46
CA THR A 645 26.65 -1.87 -24.04
C THR A 645 25.80 -2.44 -25.19
N LYS A 646 24.47 -2.24 -25.13
CA LYS A 646 23.57 -2.67 -26.21
C LYS A 646 23.71 -1.80 -27.47
N ARG A 647 23.87 -0.48 -27.30
CA ARG A 647 24.15 0.46 -28.40
C ARG A 647 25.49 0.16 -29.06
N GLU A 648 26.54 -0.11 -28.28
CA GLU A 648 27.85 -0.56 -28.80
C GLU A 648 27.71 -1.83 -29.64
N THR A 649 27.04 -2.86 -29.11
CA THR A 649 26.77 -4.12 -29.81
C THR A 649 26.02 -3.92 -31.14
N ILE A 650 25.12 -2.93 -31.19
CA ILE A 650 24.39 -2.57 -32.42
C ILE A 650 25.32 -1.89 -33.43
N LEU A 651 26.16 -0.95 -33.01
CA LEU A 651 27.11 -0.25 -33.89
C LEU A 651 28.10 -1.24 -34.54
N GLU A 652 28.61 -2.20 -33.77
CA GLU A 652 29.46 -3.28 -34.29
C GLU A 652 28.71 -4.19 -35.29
N ALA A 653 27.48 -4.59 -34.95
CA ALA A 653 26.66 -5.42 -35.81
C ALA A 653 26.27 -4.70 -37.11
N GLU A 654 25.99 -3.39 -37.06
CA GLU A 654 25.73 -2.55 -38.23
C GLU A 654 26.96 -2.38 -39.11
N LYS A 655 28.15 -2.18 -38.54
CA LYS A 655 29.41 -2.11 -39.29
C LYS A 655 29.66 -3.42 -40.04
N SER A 656 29.56 -4.55 -39.33
CA SER A 656 29.67 -5.89 -39.90
C SER A 656 28.63 -6.15 -41.01
N TYR A 657 27.38 -5.71 -40.83
CA TYR A 657 26.36 -5.79 -41.88
C TYR A 657 26.70 -4.92 -43.10
N LYS A 658 27.15 -3.68 -42.89
CA LYS A 658 27.56 -2.77 -43.99
C LYS A 658 28.71 -3.35 -44.80
N ASP A 659 29.68 -3.99 -44.15
CA ASP A 659 30.84 -4.57 -44.85
C ASP A 659 30.48 -5.87 -45.60
N LEU A 660 29.71 -6.78 -44.98
CA LEU A 660 29.14 -7.94 -45.69
C LEU A 660 28.24 -7.54 -46.87
N LYS A 661 27.49 -6.43 -46.76
CA LYS A 661 26.67 -5.89 -47.85
C LYS A 661 27.50 -5.33 -49.01
N LYS A 662 28.67 -4.73 -48.73
CA LYS A 662 29.64 -4.32 -49.78
C LYS A 662 30.27 -5.55 -50.44
N GLU A 663 30.66 -6.55 -49.67
CA GLU A 663 31.25 -7.80 -50.17
C GLU A 663 30.26 -8.60 -51.04
N ALA A 664 28.99 -8.69 -50.63
CA ALA A 664 27.92 -9.29 -51.41
C ALA A 664 27.63 -8.56 -52.74
N LYS A 665 27.85 -7.23 -52.78
CA LYS A 665 27.79 -6.44 -54.02
C LYS A 665 29.01 -6.64 -54.92
N LYS A 666 30.21 -6.74 -54.35
CA LYS A 666 31.47 -6.91 -55.11
C LYS A 666 31.66 -8.32 -55.66
N SER A 667 31.37 -9.36 -54.88
CA SER A 667 31.62 -10.76 -55.24
C SER A 667 30.46 -11.44 -55.99
N GLY A 668 29.25 -10.86 -55.93
CA GLY A 668 28.02 -11.49 -56.43
C GLY A 668 27.54 -12.73 -55.64
N SER A 669 28.39 -13.27 -54.76
CA SER A 669 28.24 -14.57 -54.10
C SER A 669 26.93 -14.73 -53.33
N ALA A 670 26.24 -15.85 -53.58
CA ALA A 670 25.03 -16.23 -52.85
C ALA A 670 25.31 -16.40 -51.34
N ALA A 671 26.48 -16.93 -50.97
CA ALA A 671 26.88 -17.08 -49.57
C ALA A 671 27.03 -15.72 -48.86
N ALA A 672 27.66 -14.73 -49.52
CA ALA A 672 27.80 -13.38 -48.99
C ALA A 672 26.45 -12.66 -48.84
N LYS A 673 25.53 -12.83 -49.80
CA LYS A 673 24.15 -12.32 -49.71
C LYS A 673 23.38 -12.94 -48.52
N ILE A 674 23.50 -14.26 -48.31
CA ILE A 674 22.89 -14.96 -47.16
C ILE A 674 23.50 -14.49 -45.83
N ALA A 675 24.81 -14.29 -45.77
CA ALA A 675 25.50 -13.78 -44.58
C ALA A 675 25.04 -12.34 -44.23
N ALA A 676 24.96 -11.45 -45.22
CA ALA A 676 24.44 -10.10 -45.04
C ALA A 676 22.99 -10.10 -44.53
N GLY A 677 22.09 -10.89 -45.15
CA GLY A 677 20.69 -10.99 -44.72
C GLY A 677 20.50 -11.60 -43.30
N LYS A 678 21.38 -12.53 -42.90
CA LYS A 678 21.41 -13.02 -41.50
C LYS A 678 21.86 -11.91 -40.53
N LYS A 679 22.83 -11.08 -40.93
CA LYS A 679 23.33 -9.98 -40.10
C LYS A 679 22.33 -8.82 -39.99
N GLU A 680 21.58 -8.56 -41.05
CA GLU A 680 20.45 -7.60 -41.07
C GLU A 680 19.41 -7.93 -40.01
N LYS A 681 18.90 -9.18 -40.00
CA LYS A 681 17.96 -9.69 -38.99
C LYS A 681 18.54 -9.68 -37.58
N GLN A 682 19.88 -9.83 -37.44
CA GLN A 682 20.53 -9.69 -36.14
C GLN A 682 20.50 -8.23 -35.66
N VAL A 683 20.81 -7.26 -36.54
CA VAL A 683 20.75 -5.82 -36.22
C VAL A 683 19.33 -5.40 -35.83
N GLU A 684 18.33 -5.81 -36.61
CA GLU A 684 16.91 -5.56 -36.35
C GLU A 684 16.49 -6.06 -34.95
N LYS A 685 16.74 -7.34 -34.65
CA LYS A 685 16.47 -7.93 -33.32
C LYS A 685 17.24 -7.26 -32.19
N LEU A 686 18.46 -6.77 -32.43
CA LEU A 686 19.22 -6.02 -31.43
C LEU A 686 18.58 -4.64 -31.17
N LYS A 687 18.09 -3.95 -32.20
CA LYS A 687 17.36 -2.68 -32.09
C LYS A 687 16.04 -2.82 -31.34
N GLU A 688 15.24 -3.84 -31.62
CA GLU A 688 14.04 -4.17 -30.84
C GLU A 688 14.35 -4.36 -29.34
N GLN A 689 15.47 -5.05 -29.04
CA GLN A 689 15.91 -5.28 -27.67
C GLN A 689 16.42 -4.01 -26.98
N LEU A 690 17.10 -3.12 -27.71
CA LEU A 690 17.50 -1.80 -27.21
C LEU A 690 16.27 -0.96 -26.90
N MET A 691 15.33 -0.85 -27.85
CA MET A 691 14.07 -0.12 -27.70
C MET A 691 13.28 -0.59 -26.47
N LYS A 692 13.23 -1.90 -26.21
CA LYS A 692 12.59 -2.45 -25.00
C LYS A 692 13.29 -2.00 -23.70
N LEU A 693 14.62 -1.90 -23.69
CA LEU A 693 15.38 -1.41 -22.52
C LEU A 693 15.20 0.10 -22.33
N GLU A 694 15.21 0.87 -23.41
CA GLU A 694 14.99 2.32 -23.39
C GLU A 694 13.58 2.66 -22.89
N VAL A 695 12.54 2.00 -23.42
CA VAL A 695 11.15 2.11 -22.91
C VAL A 695 11.07 1.72 -21.43
N GLN A 696 11.77 0.66 -21.00
CA GLN A 696 11.79 0.26 -19.59
C GLN A 696 12.49 1.29 -18.69
N ALA A 697 13.53 1.97 -19.18
CA ALA A 697 14.20 3.05 -18.45
C ALA A 697 13.29 4.28 -18.32
N THR A 698 12.64 4.68 -19.41
CA THR A 698 11.64 5.76 -19.41
C THR A 698 10.48 5.48 -18.45
N ASP A 699 9.88 4.29 -18.51
CA ASP A 699 8.78 3.89 -17.63
C ASP A 699 9.17 3.87 -16.15
N ARG A 700 10.41 3.46 -15.83
CA ARG A 700 10.93 3.49 -14.45
C ARG A 700 11.18 4.92 -13.94
N GLU A 701 11.75 5.78 -14.77
CA GLU A 701 12.06 7.18 -14.42
C GLU A 701 10.77 8.00 -14.26
N GLU A 702 9.84 7.89 -15.21
CA GLU A 702 8.54 8.58 -15.17
C GLU A 702 7.72 8.21 -13.92
N ASN A 703 7.82 6.95 -13.46
CA ASN A 703 7.03 6.44 -12.34
C ASN A 703 7.78 6.38 -11.00
N LYS A 704 8.98 6.95 -10.87
CA LYS A 704 9.81 6.81 -9.64
C LYS A 704 9.06 7.23 -8.36
N GLU A 705 8.28 8.31 -8.42
CA GLU A 705 7.49 8.88 -7.32
C GLU A 705 5.99 8.54 -7.40
N ILE A 706 5.54 7.75 -8.38
CA ILE A 706 4.11 7.50 -8.65
C ILE A 706 3.70 6.05 -8.35
N ALA A 707 2.59 5.88 -7.63
CA ALA A 707 2.07 4.59 -7.18
C ALA A 707 0.93 4.05 -8.08
N LEU A 708 1.28 3.59 -9.29
CA LEU A 708 0.36 3.08 -10.33
C LEU A 708 -0.55 1.92 -9.91
N GLY A 709 -0.19 1.15 -8.88
CA GLY A 709 -0.96 -0.02 -8.44
C GLY A 709 -2.28 0.34 -7.74
N THR A 710 -2.32 1.48 -7.03
CA THR A 710 -3.47 1.89 -6.21
C THR A 710 -4.68 2.29 -7.07
N SER A 711 -4.46 3.05 -8.15
CA SER A 711 -5.47 3.37 -9.16
C SER A 711 -5.96 2.09 -9.86
N LYS A 712 -5.02 1.33 -10.43
CA LYS A 712 -5.26 0.12 -11.24
C LYS A 712 -6.06 -0.99 -10.56
N LEU A 713 -6.02 -1.08 -9.24
CA LEU A 713 -6.73 -2.13 -8.48
C LEU A 713 -8.13 -1.73 -8.00
N ASN A 714 -8.41 -0.43 -7.82
CA ASN A 714 -9.54 0.02 -6.99
C ASN A 714 -10.38 1.16 -7.61
N TYR A 715 -9.82 1.97 -8.51
CA TYR A 715 -10.46 3.18 -9.04
C TYR A 715 -10.68 3.15 -10.56
N LEU A 716 -10.05 2.20 -11.25
CA LEU A 716 -10.14 2.01 -12.69
C LEU A 716 -11.06 0.83 -13.00
N ASP A 717 -12.13 1.06 -13.76
CA ASP A 717 -12.98 -0.02 -14.27
C ASP A 717 -12.12 -0.98 -15.12
N PRO A 718 -11.94 -2.25 -14.70
CA PRO A 718 -11.07 -3.19 -15.40
C PRO A 718 -11.53 -3.47 -16.83
N ARG A 719 -12.82 -3.26 -17.15
CA ARG A 719 -13.37 -3.48 -18.49
C ARG A 719 -12.78 -2.52 -19.52
N ILE A 720 -12.41 -1.29 -19.12
CA ILE A 720 -11.68 -0.34 -19.99
C ILE A 720 -10.36 -0.96 -20.45
N SER A 721 -9.59 -1.53 -19.51
CA SER A 721 -8.30 -2.17 -19.78
C SER A 721 -8.44 -3.45 -20.58
N VAL A 722 -9.49 -4.24 -20.33
CA VAL A 722 -9.81 -5.46 -21.10
C VAL A 722 -10.17 -5.10 -22.55
N ALA A 723 -11.04 -4.10 -22.75
CA ALA A 723 -11.45 -3.63 -24.07
C ALA A 723 -10.27 -3.12 -24.87
N TRP A 724 -9.44 -2.26 -24.27
CA TRP A 724 -8.20 -1.77 -24.88
C TRP A 724 -7.23 -2.90 -25.25
N CYS A 725 -7.07 -3.91 -24.37
CA CYS A 725 -6.27 -5.11 -24.67
C CYS A 725 -6.82 -5.88 -25.88
N LYS A 726 -8.14 -6.11 -25.95
CA LYS A 726 -8.80 -6.79 -27.07
C LYS A 726 -8.75 -5.98 -28.37
N LYS A 727 -8.85 -4.65 -28.30
CA LYS A 727 -8.86 -3.71 -29.45
C LYS A 727 -7.48 -3.49 -30.10
N HIS A 728 -6.40 -3.70 -29.36
CA HIS A 728 -5.03 -3.42 -29.83
C HIS A 728 -4.10 -4.65 -29.84
N ASP A 729 -4.66 -5.85 -29.70
CA ASP A 729 -3.96 -7.15 -29.62
C ASP A 729 -2.87 -7.21 -28.54
N VAL A 730 -3.12 -6.58 -27.39
CA VAL A 730 -2.19 -6.58 -26.25
C VAL A 730 -2.59 -7.70 -25.27
N PRO A 731 -1.74 -8.73 -25.06
CA PRO A 731 -2.08 -9.83 -24.17
C PRO A 731 -2.35 -9.35 -22.74
N ILE A 732 -3.49 -9.75 -22.17
CA ILE A 732 -3.99 -9.24 -20.89
C ILE A 732 -3.02 -9.49 -19.73
N GLU A 733 -2.18 -10.53 -19.80
CA GLU A 733 -1.15 -10.84 -18.82
C GLU A 733 0.02 -9.86 -18.80
N LYS A 734 0.19 -9.01 -19.84
CA LYS A 734 1.13 -7.88 -19.82
C LYS A 734 0.61 -6.71 -18.99
N ILE A 735 -0.71 -6.57 -18.87
CA ILE A 735 -1.36 -5.53 -18.06
C ILE A 735 -1.65 -6.07 -16.66
N TYR A 736 -2.32 -7.20 -16.52
CA TYR A 736 -2.71 -7.77 -15.24
C TYR A 736 -1.92 -9.04 -14.90
N ASN A 737 -1.26 -9.04 -13.73
CA ASN A 737 -0.64 -10.25 -13.19
C ASN A 737 -1.70 -11.30 -12.80
N LYS A 738 -1.28 -12.53 -12.45
CA LYS A 738 -2.23 -13.62 -12.16
C LYS A 738 -3.31 -13.21 -11.14
N THR A 739 -2.91 -12.74 -9.96
CA THR A 739 -3.83 -12.33 -8.88
C THR A 739 -4.79 -11.20 -9.30
N GLN A 740 -4.37 -10.33 -10.24
CA GLN A 740 -5.21 -9.28 -10.81
C GLN A 740 -6.22 -9.84 -11.81
N ARG A 741 -5.84 -10.81 -12.65
CA ARG A 741 -6.77 -11.53 -13.53
C ARG A 741 -7.78 -12.34 -12.70
N ASP A 742 -7.32 -13.05 -11.67
CA ASP A 742 -8.20 -13.76 -10.74
C ASP A 742 -9.25 -12.81 -10.10
N LYS A 743 -8.88 -11.56 -9.74
CA LYS A 743 -9.85 -10.54 -9.25
C LYS A 743 -10.83 -10.09 -10.35
N PHE A 744 -10.31 -9.83 -11.55
CA PHE A 744 -11.03 -9.19 -12.65
C PHE A 744 -11.57 -10.18 -13.69
N GLN A 745 -11.71 -11.46 -13.35
CA GLN A 745 -12.16 -12.50 -14.27
C GLN A 745 -13.53 -12.15 -14.88
N TRP A 746 -14.45 -11.65 -14.05
CA TRP A 746 -15.76 -11.13 -14.47
C TRP A 746 -15.66 -10.10 -15.62
N ALA A 747 -14.71 -9.17 -15.53
CA ALA A 747 -14.48 -8.14 -16.53
C ALA A 747 -13.78 -8.67 -17.80
N ILE A 748 -12.86 -9.64 -17.64
CA ILE A 748 -12.13 -10.28 -18.74
C ILE A 748 -13.10 -11.05 -19.64
N ASP A 749 -14.04 -11.76 -19.04
CA ASP A 749 -15.00 -12.60 -19.75
C ASP A 749 -16.16 -11.79 -20.33
N MET A 750 -16.72 -10.81 -19.59
CA MET A 750 -17.90 -10.06 -20.06
C MET A 750 -17.61 -8.95 -21.08
N ALA A 751 -16.43 -8.31 -21.07
CA ALA A 751 -16.21 -7.08 -21.84
C ALA A 751 -15.69 -7.34 -23.27
N GLY A 752 -16.39 -6.80 -24.27
CA GLY A 752 -15.93 -6.77 -25.67
C GLY A 752 -14.88 -5.67 -25.96
N PRO A 753 -14.30 -5.63 -27.17
CA PRO A 753 -13.38 -4.56 -27.59
C PRO A 753 -14.06 -3.19 -27.71
N GLU A 754 -15.37 -3.15 -27.94
CA GLU A 754 -16.17 -1.92 -28.07
C GLU A 754 -16.80 -1.45 -26.74
N TYR A 755 -16.29 -1.92 -25.59
CA TYR A 755 -16.79 -1.45 -24.30
C TYR A 755 -16.36 0.00 -24.01
N GLU A 756 -17.35 0.86 -23.83
CA GLU A 756 -17.17 2.22 -23.31
C GLU A 756 -17.71 2.32 -21.86
N PHE A 757 -16.98 3.05 -21.02
CA PHE A 757 -17.30 3.25 -19.60
C PHE A 757 -18.32 4.37 -19.47
#